data_AF-A0A1N6S6I9-F1
#
_entry.id   AF-A0A1N6S6I9-F1
#
_cell.length_a   1.000
_cell.length_b   1.000
_cell.length_c   1.000
_cell.angle_alpha   90.00
_cell.angle_beta   90.00
_cell.angle_gamma   90.00
#
_symmetry.space_group_name_H-M   'P 1'
#
loop_
_entity.id
_entity.type
_entity.pdbx_description
1 polymer ?
#
loop_
_entity_poly.entity_id
_entity_poly.type
_entity_poly.pdbx_seq_one_letter_code
_entity_poly.pdbx_strand_id
1 'polypeptide(L)'
;MTPADFEYDHPDRDVAAFKRSVATKLMYAVGKDPVAASQDDWLAATALAVRDQLVERWMATTRASYAQDVKRVYYLSMEFLIGRTFTNALLAVDLFDTVKAALADFDIDVSALAEREPDAALGNGGLGRLAACFLDSMATLGVPGMGYGIRYEYGMFRQRIIDGQQVETPDYWLTRGNPWEFQRPEVKYRVRFGGHVEGRQAYGAAKWVGTHDVLAIAYDTIIPGYGTQATNTLRLWSARATEEIDLSAFNRGNYFEAVETKNHSENVSRVLYPDDSTLSGKELRLHQEYFFCSASVQDLVRRYLRTHTGFDQLHEKVSIHLNDTHPVLAVPELMRLLVDEYNVGWDEAWAQTQKVFSYTNHTLMHEALETWPVEMLGRVLPRHLQIIFDINARFLGEVAAEVGQDTDLMRRLSLVDESGERRVRMAYLAVLASHSVNGVSALHSELMKQSIFADFARLFPDRFNNKTNGVTPRRWLAQANPPLAALLDKRIGRGWRRDLSQLEALKPMAEQPTFVRAFRHAKRENKLRLANWIEQHMGVVVDTDAMFDVQVKRIHEYKRQLLNVLHVITRYHRILDDPHGHHVPRVVIFAGKAASAYFTAKQVIRLINDVAAVVNADERVGKLLKVVFLPNYSVSLAEIIMPAADLSEQISTAGTEASGTGNMKFGINGALTIGTLDGANVEMKENVGDDNIFIFGNTTPQVAEIRAKGYRPREFYEGDAELKRTLDAIQSGAFSPGEPGRYQGLFDTLVNWGDHYLLLADYAAYVAKQAEVDALYRDADAWARKAILNVAGMGAFSSDRTIAEYAHDIWRTKPVVLGKAG
;
A
#
# COMPACT_ATOMS: atom_id res chain seq x y z
N MET A 1 21.43 32.90 -19.84
CA MET A 1 20.83 33.05 -18.50
C MET A 1 21.37 31.93 -17.64
N THR A 2 22.30 32.24 -16.75
CA THR A 2 22.67 31.29 -15.70
C THR A 2 21.57 31.27 -14.63
N PRO A 3 21.43 30.22 -13.80
CA PRO A 3 20.48 30.25 -12.68
C PRO A 3 20.69 31.44 -11.72
N ALA A 4 21.89 32.04 -11.72
CA ALA A 4 22.20 33.22 -10.92
C ALA A 4 21.60 34.52 -11.48
N ASP A 5 21.24 34.54 -12.77
CA ASP A 5 20.64 35.71 -13.43
C ASP A 5 19.10 35.65 -13.43
N PHE A 6 18.50 34.63 -12.78
CA PHE A 6 17.06 34.39 -12.75
C PHE A 6 16.49 34.81 -11.39
N GLU A 7 16.01 36.06 -11.30
CA GLU A 7 15.37 36.62 -10.10
C GLU A 7 13.88 36.30 -10.05
N TYR A 8 13.38 35.96 -8.85
CA TYR A 8 11.96 35.71 -8.57
C TYR A 8 11.66 35.96 -7.09
N ASP A 9 10.40 36.18 -6.76
CA ASP A 9 9.98 36.40 -5.38
C ASP A 9 10.02 35.08 -4.58
N HIS A 10 10.88 35.02 -3.57
CA HIS A 10 10.95 33.90 -2.65
C HIS A 10 9.71 33.87 -1.74
N PRO A 11 9.08 32.71 -1.51
CA PRO A 11 7.91 32.62 -0.68
C PRO A 11 8.34 32.68 0.80
N ASP A 12 8.14 33.83 1.44
CA ASP A 12 8.37 34.00 2.88
C ASP A 12 7.36 33.18 3.71
N ARG A 13 7.74 32.85 4.94
CA ARG A 13 7.05 31.94 5.85
C ARG A 13 6.38 32.66 7.03
N ASP A 14 6.49 33.97 7.13
CA ASP A 14 5.72 34.73 8.12
C ASP A 14 4.23 34.77 7.76
N VAL A 15 3.39 35.02 8.77
CA VAL A 15 1.93 35.01 8.64
C VAL A 15 1.43 36.01 7.59
N ALA A 16 1.99 37.22 7.55
CA ALA A 16 1.53 38.26 6.64
C ALA A 16 1.93 37.97 5.19
N ALA A 17 3.13 37.46 4.95
CA ALA A 17 3.56 37.03 3.63
C ALA A 17 2.75 35.82 3.14
N PHE A 18 2.54 34.82 3.99
CA PHE A 18 1.76 33.65 3.61
C PHE A 18 0.30 34.02 3.29
N LYS A 19 -0.31 34.90 4.09
CA LYS A 19 -1.64 35.47 3.81
C LYS A 19 -1.71 36.12 2.43
N ARG A 20 -0.72 36.96 2.09
CA ARG A 20 -0.62 37.57 0.74
C ARG A 20 -0.44 36.52 -0.36
N SER A 21 0.35 35.47 -0.12
CA SER A 21 0.53 34.38 -1.08
C SER A 21 -0.79 33.65 -1.35
N VAL A 22 -1.54 33.26 -0.31
CA VAL A 22 -2.87 32.64 -0.47
C VAL A 22 -3.82 33.55 -1.22
N ALA A 23 -3.92 34.83 -0.85
CA ALA A 23 -4.78 35.80 -1.54
C ALA A 23 -4.39 35.97 -3.02
N THR A 24 -3.09 35.98 -3.32
CA THR A 24 -2.55 36.07 -4.68
C THR A 24 -2.93 34.82 -5.49
N LYS A 25 -2.81 33.62 -4.91
CA LYS A 25 -3.24 32.37 -5.57
C LYS A 25 -4.74 32.33 -5.78
N LEU A 26 -5.54 32.76 -4.81
CA LEU A 26 -6.99 32.83 -4.94
C LEU A 26 -7.37 33.73 -6.12
N MET A 27 -6.76 34.92 -6.21
CA MET A 27 -7.07 35.87 -7.26
C MET A 27 -6.58 35.43 -8.65
N TYR A 28 -5.31 35.03 -8.78
CA TYR A 28 -4.67 34.88 -10.09
C TYR A 28 -4.53 33.42 -10.56
N ALA A 29 -4.51 32.45 -9.65
CA ALA A 29 -4.42 31.04 -10.02
C ALA A 29 -5.79 30.35 -10.00
N VAL A 30 -6.63 30.67 -9.01
CA VAL A 30 -8.00 30.13 -8.93
C VAL A 30 -9.00 31.01 -9.68
N GLY A 31 -8.77 32.33 -9.75
CA GLY A 31 -9.66 33.26 -10.45
C GLY A 31 -10.88 33.67 -9.63
N LYS A 32 -10.72 33.81 -8.31
CA LYS A 32 -11.79 34.13 -7.37
C LYS A 32 -11.41 35.29 -6.46
N ASP A 33 -12.39 36.09 -6.06
CA ASP A 33 -12.27 37.02 -4.94
C ASP A 33 -12.81 36.38 -3.64
N PRO A 34 -12.43 36.88 -2.45
CA PRO A 34 -12.85 36.30 -1.18
C PRO A 34 -14.37 36.20 -0.97
N VAL A 35 -15.17 37.09 -1.57
CA VAL A 35 -16.63 37.10 -1.40
C VAL A 35 -17.28 35.96 -2.20
N ALA A 36 -16.71 35.61 -3.36
CA ALA A 36 -17.21 34.54 -4.23
C ALA A 36 -16.51 33.18 -4.03
N ALA A 37 -15.48 33.11 -3.19
CA ALA A 37 -14.67 31.92 -2.97
C ALA A 37 -15.39 30.87 -2.12
N SER A 38 -15.50 29.65 -2.65
CA SER A 38 -15.90 28.48 -1.89
C SER A 38 -14.76 27.94 -1.04
N GLN A 39 -15.07 27.05 -0.09
CA GLN A 39 -14.06 26.33 0.69
C GLN A 39 -13.09 25.52 -0.20
N ASP A 40 -13.53 25.06 -1.36
CA ASP A 40 -12.65 24.34 -2.29
C ASP A 40 -11.69 25.30 -3.02
N ASP A 41 -12.14 26.51 -3.32
CA ASP A 41 -11.28 27.57 -3.88
C ASP A 41 -10.18 27.97 -2.89
N TRP A 42 -10.54 28.10 -1.61
CA TRP A 42 -9.58 28.33 -0.53
C TRP A 42 -8.58 27.18 -0.35
N LEU A 43 -9.04 25.93 -0.48
CA LEU A 43 -8.16 24.77 -0.42
C LEU A 43 -7.16 24.79 -1.58
N ALA A 44 -7.64 25.02 -2.80
CA ALA A 44 -6.79 25.10 -3.99
C ALA A 44 -5.75 26.23 -3.87
N ALA A 45 -6.18 27.43 -3.47
CA ALA A 45 -5.29 28.58 -3.29
C ALA A 45 -4.22 28.32 -2.21
N THR A 46 -4.63 27.76 -1.07
CA THR A 46 -3.72 27.45 0.03
C THR A 46 -2.76 26.32 -0.34
N ALA A 47 -3.23 25.27 -1.00
CA ALA A 47 -2.39 24.18 -1.48
C ALA A 47 -1.32 24.68 -2.47
N LEU A 48 -1.69 25.58 -3.38
CA LEU A 48 -0.74 26.20 -4.31
C LEU A 48 0.31 27.05 -3.59
N ALA A 49 -0.09 27.82 -2.57
CA ALA A 49 0.84 28.61 -1.75
C ALA A 49 1.82 27.72 -0.95
N VAL A 50 1.35 26.61 -0.40
CA VAL A 50 2.21 25.60 0.26
C VAL A 50 3.12 24.91 -0.77
N ARG A 51 2.60 24.58 -1.95
CA ARG A 51 3.38 23.92 -3.01
C ARG A 51 4.57 24.75 -3.45
N ASP A 52 4.44 26.07 -3.53
CA ASP A 52 5.54 26.96 -3.91
C ASP A 52 6.76 26.80 -2.97
N GLN A 53 6.53 26.61 -1.66
CA GLN A 53 7.60 26.30 -0.68
C GLN A 53 8.33 24.99 -0.99
N LEU A 54 7.61 24.01 -1.54
CA LEU A 54 8.18 22.71 -1.93
C LEU A 54 8.92 22.78 -3.26
N VAL A 55 8.51 23.65 -4.18
CA VAL A 55 9.14 23.81 -5.50
C VAL A 55 10.59 24.26 -5.36
N GLU A 56 10.89 25.22 -4.48
CA GLU A 56 12.28 25.66 -4.26
C GLU A 56 13.17 24.52 -3.75
N ARG A 57 12.69 23.75 -2.76
CA ARG A 57 13.36 22.55 -2.24
C ARG A 57 13.60 21.52 -3.35
N TRP A 58 12.61 21.33 -4.21
CA TRP A 58 12.66 20.38 -5.31
C TRP A 58 13.66 20.78 -6.40
N MET A 59 13.70 22.05 -6.76
CA MET A 59 14.69 22.57 -7.70
C MET A 59 16.12 22.49 -7.13
N ALA A 60 16.30 22.85 -5.85
CA ALA A 60 17.60 22.76 -5.17
C ALA A 60 18.10 21.32 -5.11
N THR A 61 17.24 20.38 -4.71
CA THR A 61 17.57 18.95 -4.65
C THR A 61 17.92 18.41 -6.04
N THR A 62 17.09 18.71 -7.05
CA THR A 62 17.32 18.24 -8.43
C THR A 62 18.66 18.72 -8.98
N ARG A 63 18.98 20.01 -8.81
CA ARG A 63 20.28 20.57 -9.23
C ARG A 63 21.44 19.90 -8.51
N ALA A 64 21.34 19.74 -7.19
CA ALA A 64 22.37 19.09 -6.37
C ALA A 64 22.61 17.64 -6.81
N SER A 65 21.55 16.87 -7.06
CA SER A 65 21.65 15.49 -7.55
C SER A 65 22.30 15.36 -8.93
N TYR A 66 22.10 16.33 -9.83
CA TYR A 66 22.80 16.34 -11.12
C TYR A 66 24.26 16.79 -10.98
N ALA A 67 24.53 17.83 -10.19
CA ALA A 67 25.89 18.34 -9.99
C ALA A 67 26.82 17.33 -9.29
N GLN A 68 26.28 16.53 -8.37
CA GLN A 68 27.00 15.48 -7.65
C GLN A 68 27.04 14.14 -8.38
N ASP A 69 26.30 14.01 -9.49
CA ASP A 69 26.18 12.76 -10.26
C ASP A 69 25.89 11.52 -9.39
N VAL A 70 24.91 11.68 -8.49
CA VAL A 70 24.55 10.67 -7.48
C VAL A 70 23.86 9.46 -8.12
N LYS A 71 24.07 8.28 -7.51
CA LYS A 71 23.29 7.08 -7.83
C LYS A 71 21.83 7.27 -7.43
N ARG A 72 20.90 7.07 -8.37
CA ARG A 72 19.47 7.28 -8.16
C ARG A 72 18.73 5.96 -8.05
N VAL A 73 17.79 5.91 -7.10
CA VAL A 73 16.87 4.79 -6.90
C VAL A 73 15.57 5.08 -7.64
N TYR A 74 15.16 4.16 -8.50
CA TYR A 74 13.87 4.18 -9.19
C TYR A 74 12.99 3.08 -8.60
N TYR A 75 11.99 3.48 -7.83
CA TYR A 75 11.07 2.58 -7.15
C TYR A 75 9.82 2.40 -8.02
N LEU A 76 9.68 1.25 -8.67
CA LEU A 76 8.58 0.96 -9.59
C LEU A 76 7.46 0.24 -8.85
N SER A 77 6.26 0.80 -8.85
CA SER A 77 5.09 0.16 -8.26
C SER A 77 3.80 0.51 -8.99
N MET A 78 2.90 -0.47 -9.11
CA MET A 78 1.55 -0.26 -9.64
C MET A 78 0.68 0.58 -8.71
N GLU A 79 1.00 0.70 -7.42
CA GLU A 79 0.20 1.49 -6.50
C GLU A 79 1.04 2.41 -5.60
N PHE A 80 0.53 3.62 -5.35
CA PHE A 80 1.05 4.59 -4.39
C PHE A 80 -0.10 5.17 -3.58
N LEU A 81 -0.38 4.57 -2.42
CA LEU A 81 -1.49 5.01 -1.57
C LEU A 81 -1.06 6.20 -0.69
N ILE A 82 -0.79 7.37 -1.30
CA ILE A 82 -0.18 8.53 -0.62
C ILE A 82 -1.12 9.23 0.37
N GLY A 83 -2.44 9.16 0.15
CA GLY A 83 -3.46 9.86 0.94
C GLY A 83 -3.55 11.35 0.58
N ARG A 84 -4.05 12.16 1.51
CA ARG A 84 -4.03 13.63 1.41
C ARG A 84 -2.62 14.20 1.44
N THR A 85 -2.30 15.13 0.55
CA THR A 85 -0.96 15.72 0.44
C THR A 85 -0.84 16.99 1.28
N PHE A 86 -1.93 17.74 1.45
CA PHE A 86 -1.92 19.05 2.11
C PHE A 86 -1.37 19.02 3.53
N THR A 87 -1.89 18.15 4.39
CA THR A 87 -1.46 18.01 5.79
C THR A 87 -0.01 17.53 5.90
N ASN A 88 0.41 16.62 5.02
CA ASN A 88 1.77 16.11 4.98
C ASN A 88 2.77 17.17 4.50
N ALA A 89 2.38 17.97 3.51
CA ALA A 89 3.17 19.11 3.04
C ALA A 89 3.37 20.11 4.18
N LEU A 90 2.29 20.54 4.84
CA LEU A 90 2.34 21.45 5.99
C LEU A 90 3.28 20.96 7.10
N LEU A 91 3.23 19.65 7.40
CA LEU A 91 4.12 19.03 8.39
C LEU A 91 5.58 19.06 7.93
N ALA A 92 5.87 18.77 6.66
CA ALA A 92 7.25 18.72 6.16
C ALA A 92 7.93 20.10 6.06
N VAL A 93 7.14 21.18 5.92
CA VAL A 93 7.65 22.55 5.93
C VAL A 93 7.47 23.29 7.27
N ASP A 94 6.88 22.62 8.28
CA ASP A 94 6.57 23.19 9.61
C ASP A 94 5.73 24.48 9.54
N LEU A 95 4.71 24.50 8.66
CA LEU A 95 3.88 25.70 8.41
C LEU A 95 2.45 25.62 8.95
N PHE A 96 2.07 24.55 9.64
CA PHE A 96 0.67 24.37 10.06
C PHE A 96 0.13 25.57 10.86
N ASP A 97 0.86 26.03 11.87
CA ASP A 97 0.43 27.15 12.72
C ASP A 97 0.42 28.49 11.96
N THR A 98 1.41 28.72 11.08
CA THR A 98 1.43 29.89 10.20
C THR A 98 0.21 29.93 9.28
N VAL A 99 -0.10 28.81 8.63
CA VAL A 99 -1.26 28.71 7.72
C VAL A 99 -2.57 28.90 8.50
N LYS A 100 -2.67 28.29 9.69
CA LYS A 100 -3.83 28.48 10.57
C LYS A 100 -4.04 29.95 10.92
N ALA A 101 -2.98 30.65 11.33
CA ALA A 101 -3.06 32.07 11.67
C ALA A 101 -3.38 32.94 10.44
N ALA A 102 -2.80 32.63 9.27
CA ALA A 102 -3.01 33.39 8.04
C ALA A 102 -4.45 33.26 7.51
N LEU A 103 -5.07 32.08 7.68
CA LEU A 103 -6.43 31.80 7.23
C LEU A 103 -7.51 32.25 8.22
N ALA A 104 -7.18 32.41 9.51
CA ALA A 104 -8.12 32.86 10.53
C ALA A 104 -8.74 34.23 10.21
N ASP A 105 -7.96 35.16 9.65
CA ASP A 105 -8.43 36.48 9.24
C ASP A 105 -9.45 36.47 8.08
N PHE A 106 -9.59 35.32 7.40
CA PHE A 106 -10.58 35.09 6.35
C PHE A 106 -11.73 34.20 6.82
N ASP A 107 -11.84 33.93 8.13
CA ASP A 107 -12.80 33.00 8.74
C ASP A 107 -12.73 31.58 8.17
N ILE A 108 -11.52 31.14 7.75
CA ILE A 108 -11.27 29.79 7.20
C ILE A 108 -10.57 28.91 8.24
N ASP A 109 -11.20 27.79 8.60
CA ASP A 109 -10.59 26.75 9.43
C ASP A 109 -9.73 25.79 8.59
N VAL A 110 -8.41 25.81 8.81
CA VAL A 110 -7.46 24.94 8.13
C VAL A 110 -7.74 23.44 8.36
N SER A 111 -8.26 23.07 9.54
CA SER A 111 -8.58 21.67 9.85
C SER A 111 -9.78 21.20 9.03
N ALA A 112 -10.85 22.01 8.95
CA ALA A 112 -11.98 21.74 8.08
C ALA A 112 -11.57 21.74 6.59
N LEU A 113 -10.67 22.64 6.20
CA LEU A 113 -10.14 22.75 4.83
C LEU A 113 -9.40 21.48 4.41
N ALA A 114 -8.56 20.93 5.30
CA ALA A 114 -7.83 19.70 5.05
C ALA A 114 -8.74 18.50 4.78
N GLU A 115 -9.91 18.39 5.44
CA GLU A 115 -10.89 17.32 5.22
C GLU A 115 -11.58 17.37 3.84
N ARG A 116 -11.45 18.49 3.11
CA ARG A 116 -12.01 18.62 1.76
C ARG A 116 -11.10 18.09 0.65
N GLU A 117 -9.81 17.88 0.93
CA GLU A 117 -8.88 17.30 -0.03
C GLU A 117 -9.23 15.81 -0.23
N PRO A 118 -9.52 15.37 -1.47
CA PRO A 118 -9.72 13.95 -1.73
C PRO A 118 -8.39 13.20 -1.57
N ASP A 119 -8.43 11.98 -1.04
CA ASP A 119 -7.29 11.06 -1.14
C ASP A 119 -6.92 10.87 -2.63
N ALA A 120 -5.64 10.91 -2.95
CA ALA A 120 -5.20 10.52 -4.29
C ALA A 120 -5.49 9.03 -4.52
N ALA A 121 -6.38 8.72 -5.45
CA ALA A 121 -6.84 7.36 -5.72
C ALA A 121 -5.82 6.60 -6.59
N LEU A 122 -4.60 6.45 -6.06
CA LEU A 122 -3.43 5.89 -6.75
C LEU A 122 -3.01 4.52 -6.21
N GLY A 123 -3.77 3.96 -5.29
CA GLY A 123 -3.48 2.66 -4.68
C GLY A 123 -4.68 2.03 -4.00
N ASN A 124 -4.51 0.81 -3.53
CA ASN A 124 -5.53 0.04 -2.84
C ASN A 124 -5.04 -0.47 -1.47
N GLY A 125 -3.88 -1.12 -1.43
CA GLY A 125 -3.49 -1.97 -0.30
C GLY A 125 -2.25 -1.56 0.49
N GLY A 126 -1.74 -2.55 1.23
CA GLY A 126 -0.51 -2.42 2.01
C GLY A 126 0.73 -2.21 1.15
N LEU A 127 0.77 -2.76 -0.07
CA LEU A 127 1.87 -2.59 -1.02
C LEU A 127 2.03 -1.12 -1.42
N GLY A 128 0.94 -0.46 -1.85
CA GLY A 128 0.95 0.94 -2.23
C GLY A 128 1.15 1.87 -1.05
N ARG A 129 0.69 1.47 0.15
CA ARG A 129 0.95 2.24 1.36
C ARG A 129 2.40 2.16 1.81
N LEU A 130 3.04 1.01 1.63
CA LEU A 130 4.47 0.82 1.85
C LEU A 130 5.28 1.69 0.89
N ALA A 131 4.97 1.63 -0.40
CA ALA A 131 5.61 2.47 -1.42
C ALA A 131 5.55 3.96 -1.05
N ALA A 132 4.40 4.44 -0.57
CA ALA A 132 4.24 5.80 -0.11
C ALA A 132 5.04 6.12 1.18
N CYS A 133 5.13 5.21 2.15
CA CYS A 133 6.00 5.37 3.34
C CYS A 133 7.49 5.41 2.95
N PHE A 134 7.87 4.60 1.96
CA PHE A 134 9.23 4.52 1.45
C PHE A 134 9.65 5.81 0.75
N LEU A 135 8.81 6.38 -0.12
CA LEU A 135 9.13 7.67 -0.76
C LEU A 135 9.33 8.80 0.26
N ASP A 136 8.48 8.86 1.29
CA ASP A 136 8.61 9.84 2.39
C ASP A 136 9.91 9.65 3.19
N SER A 137 10.29 8.40 3.45
CA SER A 137 11.52 8.07 4.19
C SER A 137 12.77 8.30 3.35
N MET A 138 12.73 7.97 2.06
CA MET A 138 13.80 8.28 1.12
C MET A 138 14.04 9.80 1.07
N ALA A 139 12.98 10.61 0.98
CA ALA A 139 13.11 12.07 0.99
C ALA A 139 13.66 12.58 2.34
N THR A 140 13.17 12.04 3.46
CA THR A 140 13.60 12.43 4.83
C THR A 140 15.07 12.10 5.10
N LEU A 141 15.56 10.98 4.58
CA LEU A 141 16.96 10.55 4.67
C LEU A 141 17.85 11.16 3.58
N GLY A 142 17.28 11.92 2.65
CA GLY A 142 18.00 12.50 1.51
C GLY A 142 18.45 11.47 0.48
N VAL A 143 17.91 10.25 0.50
CA VAL A 143 18.19 9.20 -0.49
C VAL A 143 17.67 9.66 -1.87
N PRO A 144 18.55 9.86 -2.86
CA PRO A 144 18.14 10.35 -4.18
C PRO A 144 17.28 9.31 -4.89
N GLY A 145 16.02 9.62 -5.15
CA GLY A 145 15.17 8.69 -5.87
C GLY A 145 13.88 9.25 -6.46
N MET A 146 13.24 8.39 -7.23
CA MET A 146 11.96 8.65 -7.86
C MET A 146 11.05 7.43 -7.75
N GLY A 147 9.78 7.66 -7.41
CA GLY A 147 8.72 6.66 -7.56
C GLY A 147 8.14 6.72 -8.98
N TYR A 148 7.91 5.58 -9.60
CA TYR A 148 7.22 5.46 -10.89
C TYR A 148 5.96 4.61 -10.76
N GLY A 149 4.84 5.13 -11.27
CA GLY A 149 3.57 4.43 -11.35
C GLY A 149 2.64 5.00 -12.42
N ILE A 150 1.34 4.69 -12.33
CA ILE A 150 0.32 5.15 -13.27
C ILE A 150 -0.55 6.22 -12.60
N ARG A 151 -0.93 7.25 -13.36
CA ARG A 151 -1.89 8.27 -12.92
C ARG A 151 -3.31 7.79 -13.19
N TYR A 152 -3.85 6.98 -12.28
CA TYR A 152 -5.21 6.43 -12.41
C TYR A 152 -6.27 7.53 -12.33
N GLU A 153 -7.18 7.56 -13.30
CA GLU A 153 -8.27 8.52 -13.33
C GLU A 153 -9.33 8.27 -12.25
N TYR A 154 -9.63 7.00 -11.96
CA TYR A 154 -10.73 6.59 -11.08
C TYR A 154 -10.30 5.67 -9.92
N GLY A 155 -8.98 5.53 -9.71
CA GLY A 155 -8.40 4.59 -8.75
C GLY A 155 -8.89 3.15 -8.93
N MET A 156 -9.05 2.41 -7.84
CA MET A 156 -9.66 1.07 -7.89
C MET A 156 -11.19 1.19 -7.96
N PHE A 157 -11.79 1.80 -6.92
CA PHE A 157 -13.18 2.27 -6.87
C PHE A 157 -13.41 2.98 -5.51
N ARG A 158 -14.44 3.82 -5.46
CA ARG A 158 -15.08 4.31 -4.24
C ARG A 158 -16.14 3.32 -3.78
N GLN A 159 -16.00 2.85 -2.54
CA GLN A 159 -16.92 1.88 -1.95
C GLN A 159 -18.15 2.61 -1.40
N ARG A 160 -19.34 2.11 -1.71
CA ARG A 160 -20.57 2.44 -0.97
C ARG A 160 -21.12 1.18 -0.33
N ILE A 161 -21.80 1.33 0.80
CA ILE A 161 -22.57 0.25 1.42
C ILE A 161 -24.04 0.57 1.19
N ILE A 162 -24.71 -0.22 0.35
CA ILE A 162 -26.14 -0.09 0.03
C ILE A 162 -26.80 -1.39 0.40
N ASP A 163 -27.82 -1.33 1.26
CA ASP A 163 -28.47 -2.52 1.84
C ASP A 163 -27.41 -3.53 2.31
N GLY A 164 -26.48 -3.06 3.14
CA GLY A 164 -25.34 -3.81 3.70
C GLY A 164 -24.35 -4.41 2.69
N GLN A 165 -24.52 -4.20 1.39
CA GLN A 165 -23.66 -4.74 0.34
C GLN A 165 -22.65 -3.70 -0.15
N GLN A 166 -21.45 -4.16 -0.50
CA GLN A 166 -20.49 -3.34 -1.22
C GLN A 166 -20.99 -3.06 -2.63
N VAL A 167 -21.05 -1.77 -2.98
CA VAL A 167 -21.28 -1.27 -4.34
C VAL A 167 -20.08 -0.44 -4.77
N GLU A 168 -19.50 -0.80 -5.91
CA GLU A 168 -18.38 -0.08 -6.51
C GLU A 168 -18.87 1.12 -7.33
N THR A 169 -18.24 2.27 -7.13
CA THR A 169 -18.44 3.48 -7.95
C THR A 169 -17.09 4.08 -8.32
N PRO A 170 -16.94 4.83 -9.42
CA PRO A 170 -15.66 5.45 -9.76
C PRO A 170 -15.19 6.43 -8.68
N ASP A 171 -13.88 6.49 -8.42
CA ASP A 171 -13.30 7.46 -7.47
C ASP A 171 -12.88 8.76 -8.18
N TYR A 172 -13.76 9.76 -8.13
CA TYR A 172 -13.67 11.01 -8.90
C TYR A 172 -12.68 12.05 -8.34
N TRP A 173 -11.51 11.61 -7.85
CA TRP A 173 -10.53 12.45 -7.15
C TRP A 173 -9.93 13.59 -7.99
N LEU A 174 -9.92 13.44 -9.32
CA LEU A 174 -9.35 14.43 -10.27
C LEU A 174 -10.36 15.42 -10.86
N THR A 175 -11.64 15.35 -10.49
CA THR A 175 -12.71 16.17 -11.11
C THR A 175 -12.46 17.68 -10.98
N ARG A 176 -11.74 18.10 -9.95
CA ARG A 176 -11.38 19.51 -9.69
C ARG A 176 -9.89 19.80 -9.97
N GLY A 177 -9.24 18.93 -10.74
CA GLY A 177 -7.79 18.90 -10.87
C GLY A 177 -7.10 18.44 -9.59
N ASN A 178 -5.76 18.51 -9.59
CA ASN A 178 -4.93 18.22 -8.44
C ASN A 178 -3.89 19.35 -8.31
N PRO A 179 -3.93 20.19 -7.26
CA PRO A 179 -3.00 21.31 -7.14
C PRO A 179 -1.56 20.87 -6.90
N TRP A 180 -1.29 19.61 -6.58
CA TRP A 180 0.06 19.13 -6.23
C TRP A 180 0.87 18.61 -7.42
N GLU A 181 0.23 18.34 -8.54
CA GLU A 181 0.90 17.76 -9.71
C GLU A 181 1.39 18.82 -10.69
N PHE A 182 2.49 18.50 -11.36
CA PHE A 182 3.01 19.22 -12.51
C PHE A 182 2.90 18.32 -13.73
N GLN A 183 2.03 18.68 -14.68
CA GLN A 183 2.03 18.04 -15.99
C GLN A 183 3.33 18.37 -16.73
N ARG A 184 3.94 17.35 -17.36
CA ARG A 184 5.18 17.46 -18.13
C ARG A 184 4.93 17.05 -19.58
N PRO A 185 4.24 17.88 -20.39
CA PRO A 185 3.94 17.54 -21.79
C PRO A 185 5.20 17.33 -22.64
N GLU A 186 6.33 17.90 -22.25
CA GLU A 186 7.65 17.71 -22.85
C GLU A 186 8.27 16.34 -22.54
N VAL A 187 7.82 15.67 -21.47
CA VAL A 187 8.21 14.31 -21.11
C VAL A 187 7.13 13.36 -21.60
N LYS A 188 7.29 12.93 -22.85
CA LYS A 188 6.41 11.98 -23.51
C LYS A 188 7.18 10.82 -24.11
N TYR A 189 6.67 9.61 -23.94
CA TYR A 189 7.28 8.38 -24.46
C TYR A 189 6.27 7.59 -25.27
N ARG A 190 6.70 7.04 -26.40
CA ARG A 190 5.89 6.12 -27.20
C ARG A 190 6.04 4.73 -26.60
N VAL A 191 4.91 4.12 -26.24
CA VAL A 191 4.85 2.73 -25.81
C VAL A 191 4.14 1.92 -26.88
N ARG A 192 4.77 0.82 -27.28
CA ARG A 192 4.37 -0.03 -28.42
C ARG A 192 3.66 -1.28 -27.93
N PHE A 193 2.66 -1.76 -28.64
CA PHE A 193 1.98 -3.03 -28.40
C PHE A 193 1.73 -3.77 -29.72
N GLY A 194 1.60 -5.09 -29.67
CA GLY A 194 1.29 -5.90 -30.85
C GLY A 194 2.43 -5.96 -31.86
N GLY A 195 2.08 -6.03 -33.14
CA GLY A 195 3.03 -6.05 -34.25
C GLY A 195 3.84 -7.36 -34.37
N HIS A 196 4.99 -7.28 -35.02
CA HIS A 196 5.88 -8.43 -35.28
C HIS A 196 7.36 -8.03 -35.28
N VAL A 197 8.25 -9.04 -35.23
CA VAL A 197 9.70 -8.84 -35.14
C VAL A 197 10.38 -9.25 -36.45
N GLU A 198 11.23 -8.38 -36.99
CA GLU A 198 12.00 -8.59 -38.23
C GLU A 198 13.52 -8.61 -37.97
N GLY A 199 14.26 -9.35 -38.79
CA GLY A 199 15.73 -9.35 -38.79
C GLY A 199 16.37 -10.00 -37.56
N ARG A 200 15.65 -10.84 -36.81
CA ARG A 200 16.14 -11.47 -35.57
C ARG A 200 17.36 -12.35 -35.82
N GLN A 201 18.40 -12.12 -35.03
CA GLN A 201 19.45 -13.09 -34.74
C GLN A 201 19.35 -13.48 -33.26
N ALA A 202 19.70 -14.72 -32.92
CA ALA A 202 19.74 -15.15 -31.52
C ALA A 202 20.71 -14.26 -30.74
N TYR A 203 20.28 -13.72 -29.60
CA TYR A 203 21.08 -12.78 -28.79
C TYR A 203 21.49 -11.48 -29.54
N GLY A 204 20.80 -11.14 -30.63
CA GLY A 204 21.09 -9.97 -31.45
C GLY A 204 19.97 -8.92 -31.42
N ALA A 205 20.27 -7.77 -32.01
CA ALA A 205 19.30 -6.71 -32.26
C ALA A 205 18.21 -7.20 -33.23
N ALA A 206 16.99 -6.71 -33.03
CA ALA A 206 15.87 -6.95 -33.91
C ALA A 206 15.01 -5.70 -34.09
N LYS A 207 14.25 -5.63 -35.18
CA LYS A 207 13.30 -4.54 -35.41
C LYS A 207 11.90 -4.97 -35.00
N TRP A 208 11.29 -4.23 -34.07
CA TRP A 208 9.89 -4.42 -33.69
C TRP A 208 9.01 -3.41 -34.43
N VAL A 209 8.16 -3.89 -35.34
CA VAL A 209 7.41 -3.07 -36.31
C VAL A 209 5.93 -3.47 -36.34
N GLY A 210 5.10 -2.64 -37.00
CA GLY A 210 3.66 -2.90 -37.11
C GLY A 210 2.90 -2.77 -35.79
N THR A 211 3.40 -1.95 -34.86
CA THR A 211 2.88 -1.79 -33.50
C THR A 211 1.68 -0.84 -33.44
N HIS A 212 0.88 -1.01 -32.39
CA HIS A 212 -0.17 -0.10 -31.97
C HIS A 212 0.38 0.69 -30.79
N ASP A 213 0.28 2.02 -30.82
CA ASP A 213 1.04 2.84 -29.89
C ASP A 213 0.16 3.65 -28.96
N VAL A 214 0.69 3.86 -27.76
CA VAL A 214 0.14 4.76 -26.75
C VAL A 214 1.22 5.74 -26.34
N LEU A 215 0.85 7.01 -26.12
CA LEU A 215 1.76 8.00 -25.56
C LEU A 215 1.63 8.00 -24.03
N ALA A 216 2.75 7.87 -23.34
CA ALA A 216 2.84 8.07 -21.90
C ALA A 216 3.30 9.51 -21.61
N ILE A 217 2.47 10.28 -20.91
CA ILE A 217 2.80 11.65 -20.48
C ILE A 217 3.03 11.67 -18.97
N ALA A 218 4.12 12.31 -18.54
CA ALA A 218 4.47 12.39 -17.11
C ALA A 218 3.67 13.46 -16.36
N TYR A 219 3.32 13.13 -15.12
CA TYR A 219 2.85 14.03 -14.09
C TYR A 219 3.73 13.86 -12.85
N ASP A 220 4.35 14.94 -12.38
CA ASP A 220 5.25 14.92 -11.22
C ASP A 220 4.54 15.44 -9.97
N THR A 221 4.64 14.71 -8.87
CA THR A 221 4.27 15.16 -7.53
C THR A 221 5.52 15.22 -6.65
N ILE A 222 5.70 16.31 -5.91
CA ILE A 222 6.83 16.47 -5.00
C ILE A 222 6.58 15.66 -3.74
N ILE A 223 7.54 14.84 -3.33
CA ILE A 223 7.52 14.12 -2.06
C ILE A 223 8.51 14.81 -1.11
N PRO A 224 8.03 15.59 -0.13
CA PRO A 224 8.91 16.33 0.76
C PRO A 224 9.48 15.45 1.87
N GLY A 225 10.75 15.66 2.23
CA GLY A 225 11.35 15.06 3.42
C GLY A 225 11.08 15.91 4.67
N TYR A 226 10.94 15.27 5.83
CA TYR A 226 10.72 15.97 7.11
C TYR A 226 12.04 16.43 7.73
N GLY A 227 12.11 17.71 8.17
CA GLY A 227 13.29 18.27 8.82
C GLY A 227 14.53 18.31 7.91
N THR A 228 14.34 18.40 6.59
CA THR A 228 15.39 18.48 5.56
C THR A 228 14.91 19.32 4.37
N GLN A 229 15.85 19.83 3.59
CA GLN A 229 15.55 20.47 2.29
C GLN A 229 15.39 19.44 1.16
N ALA A 230 15.73 18.17 1.41
CA ALA A 230 15.64 17.12 0.41
C ALA A 230 14.18 16.78 0.07
N THR A 231 13.96 16.53 -1.22
CA THR A 231 12.67 16.11 -1.76
C THR A 231 12.89 15.02 -2.80
N ASN A 232 11.97 14.07 -2.92
CA ASN A 232 11.93 13.15 -4.04
C ASN A 232 10.76 13.47 -4.97
N THR A 233 10.67 12.72 -6.08
CA THR A 233 9.60 12.88 -7.08
C THR A 233 8.80 11.59 -7.19
N LEU A 234 7.48 11.68 -7.11
CA LEU A 234 6.59 10.64 -7.60
C LEU A 234 6.16 11.02 -9.02
N ARG A 235 6.59 10.24 -10.01
CA ARG A 235 6.24 10.43 -11.41
C ARG A 235 5.19 9.40 -11.83
N LEU A 236 4.06 9.90 -12.30
CA LEU A 236 2.92 9.09 -12.72
C LEU A 236 2.66 9.25 -14.21
N TRP A 237 2.44 8.13 -14.90
CA TRP A 237 2.18 8.10 -16.33
C TRP A 237 0.69 8.14 -16.62
N SER A 238 0.27 9.07 -17.47
CA SER A 238 -1.08 9.12 -18.03
C SER A 238 -1.02 8.73 -19.51
N ALA A 239 -1.91 7.84 -19.93
CA ALA A 239 -2.02 7.42 -21.32
C ALA A 239 -2.77 8.46 -22.15
N ARG A 240 -2.27 8.68 -23.36
CA ARG A 240 -2.91 9.49 -24.41
C ARG A 240 -2.82 8.77 -25.75
N ALA A 241 -3.83 8.97 -26.57
CA ALA A 241 -3.81 8.51 -27.94
C ALA A 241 -2.73 9.24 -28.75
N THR A 242 -2.16 8.57 -29.76
CA THR A 242 -1.25 9.22 -30.72
C THR A 242 -1.97 10.21 -31.62
N GLU A 243 -3.26 9.97 -31.89
CA GLU A 243 -4.18 10.87 -32.59
C GLU A 243 -5.44 11.04 -31.74
N GLU A 244 -5.86 12.29 -31.50
CA GLU A 244 -6.98 12.57 -30.58
C GLU A 244 -8.36 12.26 -31.18
N ILE A 245 -8.48 12.27 -32.52
CA ILE A 245 -9.75 12.04 -33.23
C ILE A 245 -9.49 11.65 -34.69
N ASP A 246 -10.23 10.67 -35.21
CA ASP A 246 -10.36 10.47 -36.65
C ASP A 246 -11.40 11.46 -37.21
N LEU A 247 -10.89 12.59 -37.73
CA LEU A 247 -11.72 13.62 -38.36
C LEU A 247 -12.51 13.09 -39.57
N SER A 248 -12.00 12.09 -40.27
CA SER A 248 -12.66 11.48 -41.43
C SER A 248 -13.91 10.72 -40.98
N ALA A 249 -13.79 9.88 -39.95
CA ALA A 249 -14.94 9.19 -39.33
C ALA A 249 -15.94 10.18 -38.71
N PHE A 250 -15.44 11.22 -38.02
CA PHE A 250 -16.28 12.26 -37.43
C PHE A 250 -17.10 13.01 -38.48
N ASN A 251 -16.47 13.44 -39.57
CA ASN A 251 -17.14 14.16 -40.66
C ASN A 251 -18.14 13.27 -41.43
N ARG A 252 -18.01 11.95 -41.37
CA ARG A 252 -19.01 10.99 -41.88
C ARG A 252 -20.18 10.76 -40.91
N GLY A 253 -20.20 11.41 -39.74
CA GLY A 253 -21.20 11.20 -38.70
C GLY A 253 -21.00 9.93 -37.87
N ASN A 254 -19.89 9.21 -38.04
CA ASN A 254 -19.56 8.03 -37.24
C ASN A 254 -18.77 8.43 -35.98
N TYR A 255 -19.48 9.07 -35.04
CA TYR A 255 -18.85 9.64 -33.84
C TYR A 255 -18.23 8.60 -32.89
N PHE A 256 -18.71 7.36 -32.89
CA PHE A 256 -18.15 6.28 -32.06
C PHE A 256 -16.79 5.82 -32.59
N GLU A 257 -16.71 5.52 -33.89
CA GLU A 257 -15.45 5.14 -34.56
C GLU A 257 -14.42 6.27 -34.45
N ALA A 258 -14.85 7.53 -34.57
CA ALA A 258 -13.98 8.70 -34.49
C ALA A 258 -13.16 8.82 -33.19
N VAL A 259 -13.61 8.16 -32.10
CA VAL A 259 -12.96 8.20 -30.78
C VAL A 259 -12.62 6.81 -30.22
N GLU A 260 -12.81 5.74 -31.00
CA GLU A 260 -12.62 4.36 -30.54
C GLU A 260 -11.14 4.09 -30.20
N THR A 261 -10.23 4.43 -31.12
CA THR A 261 -8.78 4.29 -30.92
C THR A 261 -8.33 5.03 -29.67
N LYS A 262 -8.86 6.25 -29.46
CA LYS A 262 -8.56 7.05 -28.27
C LYS A 262 -9.00 6.34 -26.99
N ASN A 263 -10.24 5.85 -26.95
CA ASN A 263 -10.76 5.16 -25.78
C ASN A 263 -9.97 3.89 -25.44
N HIS A 264 -9.56 3.12 -26.45
CA HIS A 264 -8.76 1.91 -26.23
C HIS A 264 -7.37 2.26 -25.67
N SER A 265 -6.69 3.26 -26.24
CA SER A 265 -5.36 3.71 -25.79
C SER A 265 -5.37 4.29 -24.37
N GLU A 266 -6.43 5.01 -23.98
CA GLU A 266 -6.51 5.66 -22.66
C GLU A 266 -6.91 4.72 -21.52
N ASN A 267 -7.50 3.55 -21.82
CA ASN A 267 -7.96 2.60 -20.81
C ASN A 267 -6.85 2.13 -19.85
N VAL A 268 -5.60 2.09 -20.30
CA VAL A 268 -4.46 1.63 -19.48
C VAL A 268 -4.18 2.53 -18.27
N SER A 269 -4.65 3.77 -18.24
CA SER A 269 -4.51 4.67 -17.08
C SER A 269 -5.83 5.03 -16.40
N ARG A 270 -6.94 4.31 -16.65
CA ARG A 270 -8.24 4.65 -16.06
C ARG A 270 -8.41 4.08 -14.65
N VAL A 271 -8.29 2.77 -14.49
CA VAL A 271 -8.63 2.04 -13.26
C VAL A 271 -7.45 1.19 -12.80
N LEU A 272 -7.21 1.14 -11.50
CA LEU A 272 -6.24 0.27 -10.84
C LEU A 272 -6.84 -1.14 -10.63
N TYR A 273 -6.10 -2.18 -11.01
CA TYR A 273 -6.51 -3.58 -10.90
C TYR A 273 -7.90 -3.84 -11.53
N PRO A 274 -8.03 -3.66 -12.86
CA PRO A 274 -9.26 -3.99 -13.57
C PRO A 274 -9.62 -5.47 -13.36
N ASP A 275 -10.91 -5.79 -13.45
CA ASP A 275 -11.39 -7.17 -13.31
C ASP A 275 -10.74 -8.08 -14.36
N ASP A 276 -9.92 -9.02 -13.90
CA ASP A 276 -9.14 -9.96 -14.70
C ASP A 276 -9.76 -11.38 -14.73
N SER A 277 -11.03 -11.51 -14.36
CA SER A 277 -11.80 -12.75 -14.57
C SER A 277 -12.04 -13.05 -16.05
N THR A 278 -11.93 -12.03 -16.92
CA THR A 278 -12.11 -12.12 -18.38
C THR A 278 -10.77 -12.06 -19.12
N LEU A 279 -10.72 -12.57 -20.36
CA LEU A 279 -9.50 -12.51 -21.18
C LEU A 279 -9.07 -11.06 -21.48
N SER A 280 -10.04 -10.19 -21.79
CA SER A 280 -9.79 -8.77 -22.05
C SER A 280 -9.30 -8.03 -20.81
N GLY A 281 -9.79 -8.39 -19.62
CA GLY A 281 -9.30 -7.87 -18.34
C GLY A 281 -7.84 -8.24 -18.07
N LYS A 282 -7.49 -9.52 -18.28
CA LYS A 282 -6.09 -10.00 -18.16
C LYS A 282 -5.18 -9.27 -19.14
N GLU A 283 -5.60 -9.15 -20.39
CA GLU A 283 -4.84 -8.44 -21.41
C GLU A 283 -4.67 -6.95 -21.06
N LEU A 284 -5.71 -6.28 -20.58
CA LEU A 284 -5.62 -4.89 -20.12
C LEU A 284 -4.59 -4.75 -19.00
N ARG A 285 -4.59 -5.64 -18.01
CA ARG A 285 -3.59 -5.63 -16.93
C ARG A 285 -2.17 -5.76 -17.45
N LEU A 286 -1.91 -6.67 -18.40
CA LEU A 286 -0.62 -6.79 -19.09
C LEU A 286 -0.24 -5.49 -19.82
N HIS A 287 -1.20 -4.84 -20.48
CA HIS A 287 -0.98 -3.55 -21.13
C HIS A 287 -0.60 -2.46 -20.12
N GLN A 288 -1.28 -2.40 -18.97
CA GLN A 288 -0.97 -1.43 -17.91
C GLN A 288 0.45 -1.61 -17.39
N GLU A 289 0.82 -2.84 -17.06
CA GLU A 289 2.13 -3.18 -16.52
C GLU A 289 3.25 -2.83 -17.49
N TYR A 290 3.12 -3.22 -18.76
CA TYR A 290 4.10 -2.84 -19.77
C TYR A 290 4.11 -1.33 -20.04
N PHE A 291 2.94 -0.68 -20.05
CA PHE A 291 2.80 0.75 -20.30
C PHE A 291 3.68 1.57 -19.36
N PHE A 292 3.54 1.37 -18.05
CA PHE A 292 4.32 2.13 -17.09
C PHE A 292 5.77 1.67 -17.02
N CYS A 293 6.06 0.37 -17.22
CA CYS A 293 7.43 -0.13 -17.29
C CYS A 293 8.20 0.55 -18.44
N SER A 294 7.66 0.52 -19.66
CA SER A 294 8.32 1.10 -20.83
C SER A 294 8.53 2.61 -20.68
N ALA A 295 7.50 3.35 -20.26
CA ALA A 295 7.64 4.79 -20.05
C ALA A 295 8.72 5.11 -18.98
N SER A 296 8.76 4.34 -17.90
CA SER A 296 9.72 4.54 -16.80
C SER A 296 11.15 4.20 -17.20
N VAL A 297 11.35 3.09 -17.91
CA VAL A 297 12.69 2.68 -18.38
C VAL A 297 13.20 3.65 -19.45
N GLN A 298 12.34 4.12 -20.36
CA GLN A 298 12.71 5.16 -21.31
C GLN A 298 13.10 6.49 -20.62
N ASP A 299 12.38 6.93 -19.57
CA ASP A 299 12.72 8.15 -18.84
C ASP A 299 14.02 8.03 -18.05
N LEU A 300 14.25 6.92 -17.35
CA LEU A 300 15.49 6.73 -16.60
C LEU A 300 16.70 6.60 -17.52
N VAL A 301 16.57 5.93 -18.67
CA VAL A 301 17.65 5.85 -19.67
C VAL A 301 17.93 7.23 -20.27
N ARG A 302 16.89 7.98 -20.66
CA ARG A 302 17.06 9.38 -21.12
C ARG A 302 17.81 10.21 -20.07
N ARG A 303 17.43 10.10 -18.80
CA ARG A 303 18.07 10.87 -17.70
C ARG A 303 19.52 10.51 -17.52
N TYR A 304 19.87 9.23 -17.59
CA TYR A 304 21.25 8.75 -17.50
C TYR A 304 22.09 9.28 -18.66
N LEU A 305 21.57 9.22 -19.89
CA LEU A 305 22.25 9.70 -21.10
C LEU A 305 22.40 11.22 -21.19
N ARG A 306 21.78 12.00 -20.29
CA ARG A 306 22.02 13.46 -20.22
C ARG A 306 23.42 13.79 -19.70
N THR A 307 24.02 12.89 -18.93
CA THR A 307 25.33 13.11 -18.29
C THR A 307 26.34 12.00 -18.58
N HIS A 308 25.93 10.94 -19.30
CA HIS A 308 26.76 9.79 -19.65
C HIS A 308 26.60 9.42 -21.13
N THR A 309 27.64 8.87 -21.76
CA THR A 309 27.66 8.57 -23.21
C THR A 309 27.56 7.07 -23.53
N GLY A 310 27.78 6.18 -22.57
CA GLY A 310 27.71 4.72 -22.71
C GLY A 310 27.06 4.06 -21.49
N PHE A 311 26.91 2.73 -21.47
CA PHE A 311 26.16 2.00 -20.43
C PHE A 311 27.03 1.21 -19.44
N ASP A 312 28.35 1.31 -19.54
CA ASP A 312 29.33 0.68 -18.66
C ASP A 312 29.12 1.07 -17.18
N GLN A 313 28.74 2.33 -16.93
CA GLN A 313 28.49 2.89 -15.60
C GLN A 313 27.01 2.86 -15.18
N LEU A 314 26.14 2.20 -15.94
CA LEU A 314 24.69 2.23 -15.67
C LEU A 314 24.37 1.79 -14.24
N HIS A 315 24.91 0.65 -13.81
CA HIS A 315 24.68 0.11 -12.46
C HIS A 315 25.28 0.95 -11.31
N GLU A 316 26.24 1.81 -11.60
CA GLU A 316 26.82 2.73 -10.61
C GLU A 316 25.93 3.95 -10.38
N LYS A 317 25.08 4.29 -11.35
CA LYS A 317 24.26 5.51 -11.35
C LYS A 317 22.77 5.24 -11.25
N VAL A 318 22.34 4.02 -11.54
CA VAL A 318 20.94 3.59 -11.57
C VAL A 318 20.75 2.36 -10.68
N SER A 319 19.75 2.41 -9.81
CA SER A 319 19.17 1.23 -9.16
C SER A 319 17.68 1.21 -9.44
N ILE A 320 17.19 0.09 -9.96
CA ILE A 320 15.76 -0.12 -10.25
C ILE A 320 15.24 -1.15 -9.25
N HIS A 321 14.19 -0.77 -8.53
CA HIS A 321 13.59 -1.62 -7.52
C HIS A 321 12.19 -2.07 -7.96
N LEU A 322 12.03 -3.38 -8.10
CA LEU A 322 10.79 -4.05 -8.49
C LEU A 322 9.97 -4.33 -7.23
N ASN A 323 8.90 -3.57 -7.04
CA ASN A 323 7.96 -3.78 -5.94
C ASN A 323 6.90 -4.80 -6.36
N ASP A 324 7.10 -6.07 -5.96
CA ASP A 324 6.35 -7.24 -6.43
C ASP A 324 6.56 -7.53 -7.94
N THR A 325 5.74 -8.42 -8.51
CA THR A 325 5.89 -8.94 -9.88
C THR A 325 5.41 -8.01 -10.99
N HIS A 326 4.50 -7.08 -10.69
CA HIS A 326 3.92 -6.16 -11.67
C HIS A 326 4.96 -5.39 -12.54
N PRO A 327 6.06 -4.83 -11.99
CA PRO A 327 7.05 -4.11 -12.79
C PRO A 327 8.08 -5.00 -13.51
N VAL A 328 7.95 -6.33 -13.49
CA VAL A 328 9.02 -7.24 -13.99
C VAL A 328 9.26 -7.09 -15.49
N LEU A 329 8.27 -6.62 -16.26
CA LEU A 329 8.45 -6.30 -17.68
C LEU A 329 9.46 -5.17 -17.94
N ALA A 330 9.87 -4.41 -16.92
CA ALA A 330 10.99 -3.49 -17.02
C ALA A 330 12.32 -4.20 -17.35
N VAL A 331 12.49 -5.47 -16.95
CA VAL A 331 13.68 -6.28 -17.23
C VAL A 331 13.84 -6.52 -18.74
N PRO A 332 12.90 -7.20 -19.44
CA PRO A 332 13.03 -7.40 -20.88
C PRO A 332 12.94 -6.09 -21.67
N GLU A 333 12.29 -5.05 -21.14
CA GLU A 333 12.27 -3.74 -21.79
C GLU A 333 13.63 -3.03 -21.72
N LEU A 334 14.35 -3.08 -20.59
CA LEU A 334 15.71 -2.54 -20.52
C LEU A 334 16.62 -3.29 -21.49
N MET A 335 16.52 -4.63 -21.52
CA MET A 335 17.26 -5.45 -22.49
C MET A 335 16.92 -5.06 -23.93
N ARG A 336 15.64 -4.87 -24.26
CA ARG A 336 15.20 -4.43 -25.59
C ARG A 336 15.82 -3.10 -25.97
N LEU A 337 15.75 -2.10 -25.09
CA LEU A 337 16.32 -0.78 -25.36
C LEU A 337 17.84 -0.86 -25.57
N LEU A 338 18.56 -1.53 -24.68
CA LEU A 338 20.01 -1.67 -24.76
C LEU A 338 20.44 -2.37 -26.04
N VAL A 339 19.83 -3.51 -26.37
CA VAL A 339 20.22 -4.34 -27.52
C VAL A 339 19.70 -3.75 -28.84
N ASP A 340 18.42 -3.43 -28.93
CA ASP A 340 17.78 -3.07 -30.21
C ASP A 340 17.97 -1.59 -30.59
N GLU A 341 17.95 -0.68 -29.61
CA GLU A 341 17.98 0.77 -29.88
C GLU A 341 19.40 1.36 -29.67
N TYR A 342 20.12 0.88 -28.67
CA TYR A 342 21.46 1.38 -28.33
C TYR A 342 22.61 0.47 -28.80
N ASN A 343 22.30 -0.67 -29.43
CA ASN A 343 23.28 -1.62 -29.98
C ASN A 343 24.33 -2.12 -28.97
N VAL A 344 23.96 -2.23 -27.70
CA VAL A 344 24.78 -2.85 -26.65
C VAL A 344 24.75 -4.37 -26.86
N GLY A 345 25.91 -5.02 -26.80
CA GLY A 345 26.00 -6.48 -26.93
C GLY A 345 25.20 -7.20 -25.84
N TRP A 346 24.60 -8.34 -26.16
CA TRP A 346 23.70 -9.06 -25.24
C TRP A 346 24.34 -9.36 -23.88
N ASP A 347 25.59 -9.83 -23.85
CA ASP A 347 26.31 -10.14 -22.62
C ASP A 347 26.47 -8.91 -21.72
N GLU A 348 26.85 -7.78 -22.30
CA GLU A 348 27.01 -6.52 -21.59
C GLU A 348 25.66 -5.98 -21.11
N ALA A 349 24.64 -6.02 -21.97
CA ALA A 349 23.29 -5.57 -21.64
C ALA A 349 22.70 -6.39 -20.49
N TRP A 350 22.85 -7.72 -20.52
CA TRP A 350 22.37 -8.61 -19.46
C TRP A 350 23.15 -8.42 -18.16
N ALA A 351 24.48 -8.27 -18.23
CA ALA A 351 25.30 -8.00 -17.06
C ALA A 351 24.94 -6.67 -16.38
N GLN A 352 24.70 -5.60 -17.15
CA GLN A 352 24.23 -4.33 -16.59
C GLN A 352 22.82 -4.47 -16.01
N THR A 353 21.92 -5.16 -16.72
CA THR A 353 20.54 -5.46 -16.28
C THR A 353 20.55 -6.15 -14.91
N GLN A 354 21.34 -7.21 -14.75
CA GLN A 354 21.43 -7.94 -13.47
C GLN A 354 21.93 -7.07 -12.32
N LYS A 355 22.83 -6.11 -12.60
CA LYS A 355 23.41 -5.22 -11.58
C LYS A 355 22.50 -4.04 -11.21
N VAL A 356 21.54 -3.65 -12.05
CA VAL A 356 20.63 -2.52 -11.75
C VAL A 356 19.36 -2.96 -11.02
N PHE A 357 18.84 -4.16 -11.28
CA PHE A 357 17.56 -4.62 -10.75
C PHE A 357 17.68 -5.29 -9.37
N SER A 358 16.74 -4.95 -8.49
CA SER A 358 16.50 -5.62 -7.20
C SER A 358 15.00 -5.89 -7.07
N TYR A 359 14.62 -6.98 -6.40
CA TYR A 359 13.23 -7.45 -6.33
C TYR A 359 12.78 -7.70 -4.88
N THR A 360 11.66 -7.10 -4.49
CA THR A 360 10.98 -7.44 -3.23
C THR A 360 9.73 -8.25 -3.52
N ASN A 361 9.63 -9.41 -2.89
CA ASN A 361 8.44 -10.25 -2.91
C ASN A 361 7.53 -9.94 -1.71
N HIS A 362 6.22 -9.83 -1.96
CA HIS A 362 5.21 -9.48 -0.96
C HIS A 362 4.18 -10.59 -0.69
N THR A 363 4.39 -11.80 -1.24
CA THR A 363 3.43 -12.90 -1.14
C THR A 363 4.10 -14.27 -1.23
N LEU A 364 3.65 -15.19 -0.39
CA LEU A 364 4.00 -16.63 -0.45
C LEU A 364 2.95 -17.46 -1.19
N MET A 365 1.83 -16.85 -1.56
CA MET A 365 0.74 -17.54 -2.26
C MET A 365 1.14 -17.77 -3.72
N HIS A 366 1.19 -19.03 -4.14
CA HIS A 366 1.61 -19.40 -5.50
C HIS A 366 0.64 -18.82 -6.53
N GLU A 367 -0.65 -18.79 -6.21
CA GLU A 367 -1.71 -18.19 -7.02
C GLU A 367 -1.58 -16.67 -7.18
N ALA A 368 -0.84 -16.01 -6.29
CA ALA A 368 -0.56 -14.58 -6.36
C ALA A 368 0.76 -14.25 -7.08
N LEU A 369 1.60 -15.26 -7.36
CA LEU A 369 2.79 -15.09 -8.19
C LEU A 369 2.37 -15.02 -9.65
N GLU A 370 2.49 -13.83 -10.24
CA GLU A 370 1.93 -13.57 -11.55
C GLU A 370 2.57 -14.44 -12.65
N THR A 371 1.69 -14.97 -13.51
CA THR A 371 2.08 -15.71 -14.70
C THR A 371 1.24 -15.28 -15.89
N TRP A 372 1.85 -15.24 -17.08
CA TRP A 372 1.19 -14.84 -18.32
C TRP A 372 1.19 -15.95 -19.35
N PRO A 373 0.07 -16.24 -20.05
CA PRO A 373 0.08 -17.18 -21.18
C PRO A 373 1.12 -16.75 -22.22
N VAL A 374 1.91 -17.71 -22.70
CA VAL A 374 2.92 -17.46 -23.74
C VAL A 374 2.29 -16.88 -25.00
N GLU A 375 1.10 -17.35 -25.38
CA GLU A 375 0.37 -16.84 -26.54
C GLU A 375 -0.04 -15.37 -26.36
N MET A 376 -0.52 -14.99 -25.17
CA MET A 376 -0.89 -13.61 -24.86
C MET A 376 0.33 -12.70 -24.93
N LEU A 377 1.45 -13.08 -24.30
CA LEU A 377 2.70 -12.31 -24.40
C LEU A 377 3.22 -12.24 -25.83
N GLY A 378 3.11 -13.32 -26.62
CA GLY A 378 3.53 -13.34 -28.01
C GLY A 378 2.71 -12.41 -28.89
N ARG A 379 1.42 -12.25 -28.60
CA ARG A 379 0.55 -11.31 -29.30
C ARG A 379 0.79 -9.87 -28.88
N VAL A 380 0.92 -9.60 -27.58
CA VAL A 380 1.01 -8.22 -27.05
C VAL A 380 2.43 -7.67 -27.09
N LEU A 381 3.44 -8.49 -26.76
CA LEU A 381 4.85 -8.12 -26.57
C LEU A 381 5.79 -9.14 -27.25
N PRO A 382 5.71 -9.32 -28.58
CA PRO A 382 6.44 -10.38 -29.29
C PRO A 382 7.96 -10.30 -29.10
N ARG A 383 8.54 -9.09 -29.06
CA ARG A 383 9.98 -8.91 -28.84
C ARG A 383 10.40 -9.27 -27.42
N HIS A 384 9.61 -8.89 -26.41
CA HIS A 384 9.90 -9.20 -25.01
C HIS A 384 9.82 -10.70 -24.75
N LEU A 385 8.84 -11.39 -25.34
CA LEU A 385 8.77 -12.85 -25.24
C LEU A 385 10.04 -13.52 -25.79
N GLN A 386 10.57 -13.03 -26.92
CA GLN A 386 11.84 -13.55 -27.46
C GLN A 386 13.02 -13.30 -26.51
N ILE A 387 13.11 -12.10 -25.92
CA ILE A 387 14.15 -11.77 -24.94
C ILE A 387 14.02 -12.68 -23.71
N ILE A 388 12.81 -12.94 -23.22
CA ILE A 388 12.57 -13.84 -22.08
C ILE A 388 12.99 -15.27 -22.43
N PHE A 389 12.70 -15.75 -23.65
CA PHE A 389 13.16 -17.07 -24.09
C PHE A 389 14.68 -17.14 -24.23
N ASP A 390 15.33 -16.10 -24.74
CA ASP A 390 16.79 -16.04 -24.85
C ASP A 390 17.44 -16.03 -23.45
N ILE A 391 16.86 -15.29 -22.48
CA ILE A 391 17.27 -15.33 -21.06
C ILE A 391 17.10 -16.74 -20.49
N ASN A 392 15.94 -17.37 -20.70
CA ASN A 392 15.64 -18.70 -20.18
C ASN A 392 16.60 -19.77 -20.75
N ALA A 393 16.80 -19.77 -22.07
CA ALA A 393 17.64 -20.74 -22.75
C ALA A 393 19.09 -20.65 -22.26
N ARG A 394 19.62 -19.43 -22.11
CA ARG A 394 20.96 -19.21 -21.58
C ARG A 394 21.08 -19.69 -20.13
N PHE A 395 20.17 -19.27 -19.25
CA PHE A 395 20.20 -19.66 -17.84
C PHE A 395 20.14 -21.16 -17.64
N LEU A 396 19.23 -21.86 -18.34
CA LEU A 396 19.14 -23.31 -18.26
C LEU A 396 20.38 -24.00 -18.84
N GLY A 397 21.01 -23.42 -19.86
CA GLY A 397 22.29 -23.90 -20.39
C GLY A 397 23.44 -23.75 -19.38
N GLU A 398 23.51 -22.63 -18.67
CA GLU A 398 24.49 -22.37 -17.60
C GLU A 398 24.29 -23.36 -16.43
N VAL A 399 23.05 -23.56 -15.98
CA VAL A 399 22.72 -24.54 -14.93
C VAL A 399 23.11 -25.96 -15.38
N ALA A 400 22.74 -26.37 -16.60
CA ALA A 400 23.07 -27.70 -17.10
C ALA A 400 24.58 -27.96 -17.19
N ALA A 401 25.39 -26.92 -17.43
CA ALA A 401 26.84 -27.02 -17.42
C ALA A 401 27.43 -27.19 -16.01
N GLU A 402 26.77 -26.64 -14.99
CA GLU A 402 27.24 -26.69 -13.59
C GLU A 402 26.77 -27.94 -12.84
N VAL A 403 25.49 -28.31 -12.95
CA VAL A 403 24.88 -29.41 -12.17
C VAL A 403 24.59 -30.68 -12.99
N GLY A 404 24.89 -30.67 -14.30
CA GLY A 404 24.57 -31.75 -15.22
C GLY A 404 23.13 -31.71 -15.74
N GLN A 405 22.71 -32.74 -16.49
CA GLN A 405 21.38 -32.80 -17.13
C GLN A 405 20.26 -33.28 -16.18
N ASP A 406 20.05 -32.59 -15.06
CA ASP A 406 18.86 -32.80 -14.21
C ASP A 406 17.64 -32.11 -14.83
N THR A 407 16.89 -32.88 -15.62
CA THR A 407 15.69 -32.40 -16.33
C THR A 407 14.61 -31.89 -15.37
N ASP A 408 14.48 -32.49 -14.19
CA ASP A 408 13.47 -32.09 -13.21
C ASP A 408 13.83 -30.77 -12.55
N LEU A 409 15.10 -30.57 -12.21
CA LEU A 409 15.58 -29.29 -11.71
C LEU A 409 15.43 -28.18 -12.77
N MET A 410 15.81 -28.46 -14.02
CA MET A 410 15.63 -27.50 -15.13
C MET A 410 14.16 -27.11 -15.31
N ARG A 411 13.23 -28.06 -15.23
CA ARG A 411 11.78 -27.80 -15.28
C ARG A 411 11.32 -26.91 -14.13
N ARG A 412 11.79 -27.16 -12.91
CA ARG A 412 11.47 -26.34 -11.74
C ARG A 412 12.07 -24.93 -11.81
N LEU A 413 13.21 -24.75 -12.45
CA LEU A 413 13.91 -23.46 -12.59
C LEU A 413 13.51 -22.63 -13.81
N SER A 414 12.96 -23.26 -14.86
CA SER A 414 12.60 -22.58 -16.12
C SER A 414 11.72 -21.35 -15.89
N LEU A 415 11.92 -20.30 -16.68
CA LEU A 415 11.05 -19.13 -16.72
C LEU A 415 9.70 -19.43 -17.38
N VAL A 416 9.59 -20.55 -18.10
CA VAL A 416 8.38 -20.99 -18.78
C VAL A 416 7.87 -22.25 -18.06
N ASP A 417 6.66 -22.19 -17.55
CA ASP A 417 5.92 -23.37 -17.13
C ASP A 417 5.37 -24.07 -18.37
N GLU A 418 5.72 -25.34 -18.52
CA GLU A 418 5.33 -26.21 -19.63
C GLU A 418 4.22 -27.20 -19.18
N SER A 419 3.71 -27.08 -17.95
CA SER A 419 2.59 -27.89 -17.45
C SER A 419 1.25 -27.27 -17.84
N GLY A 420 0.51 -27.95 -18.72
CA GLY A 420 -0.77 -27.46 -19.23
C GLY A 420 -0.61 -26.35 -20.28
N GLU A 421 -1.37 -25.26 -20.15
CA GLU A 421 -1.14 -24.06 -20.97
C GLU A 421 0.23 -23.48 -20.65
N ARG A 422 1.06 -23.19 -21.67
CA ARG A 422 2.40 -22.64 -21.45
C ARG A 422 2.32 -21.22 -20.88
N ARG A 423 3.01 -20.97 -19.77
CA ARG A 423 2.97 -19.66 -19.08
C ARG A 423 4.36 -19.17 -18.69
N VAL A 424 4.59 -17.87 -18.79
CA VAL A 424 5.81 -17.21 -18.29
C VAL A 424 5.66 -16.92 -16.80
N ARG A 425 6.67 -17.29 -16.00
CA ARG A 425 6.72 -17.13 -14.55
C ARG A 425 7.44 -15.82 -14.18
N MET A 426 6.67 -14.76 -13.92
CA MET A 426 7.23 -13.41 -13.74
C MET A 426 8.11 -13.29 -12.51
N ALA A 427 7.72 -13.93 -11.41
CA ALA A 427 8.54 -13.97 -10.19
C ALA A 427 9.93 -14.58 -10.44
N TYR A 428 10.04 -15.56 -11.35
CA TYR A 428 11.30 -16.25 -11.62
C TYR A 428 12.21 -15.39 -12.48
N LEU A 429 11.62 -14.68 -13.45
CA LEU A 429 12.33 -13.67 -14.23
C LEU A 429 12.85 -12.55 -13.31
N ALA A 430 12.06 -12.11 -12.33
CA ALA A 430 12.48 -11.11 -11.35
C ALA A 430 13.70 -11.57 -10.53
N VAL A 431 13.66 -12.80 -10.01
CA VAL A 431 14.74 -13.39 -9.21
C VAL A 431 16.01 -13.54 -10.04
N LEU A 432 15.91 -14.07 -11.26
CA LEU A 432 17.06 -14.30 -12.14
C LEU A 432 17.72 -12.99 -12.59
N ALA A 433 16.91 -11.97 -12.86
CA ALA A 433 17.37 -10.66 -13.32
C ALA A 433 17.85 -9.75 -12.19
N SER A 434 17.67 -10.11 -10.92
CA SER A 434 18.01 -9.24 -9.80
C SER A 434 19.30 -9.68 -9.11
N HIS A 435 20.16 -8.70 -8.77
CA HIS A 435 21.33 -8.95 -7.91
C HIS A 435 20.97 -9.13 -6.43
N SER A 436 19.75 -8.71 -6.04
CA SER A 436 19.24 -8.85 -4.68
C SER A 436 17.74 -9.13 -4.69
N VAL A 437 17.33 -10.12 -3.90
CA VAL A 437 15.95 -10.52 -3.69
C VAL A 437 15.65 -10.49 -2.19
N ASN A 438 14.56 -9.86 -1.78
CA ASN A 438 14.22 -9.80 -0.36
C ASN A 438 12.75 -10.08 -0.06
N GLY A 439 12.52 -10.66 1.12
CA GLY A 439 11.23 -10.67 1.77
C GLY A 439 11.04 -9.47 2.69
N VAL A 440 9.85 -9.40 3.32
CA VAL A 440 9.34 -8.20 4.00
C VAL A 440 9.10 -8.37 5.51
N SER A 441 9.45 -9.54 6.01
CA SER A 441 9.63 -9.88 7.43
C SER A 441 10.61 -11.07 7.52
N ALA A 442 11.19 -11.29 8.70
CA ALA A 442 12.11 -12.40 8.91
C ALA A 442 11.49 -13.77 8.55
N LEU A 443 10.30 -14.07 9.10
CA LEU A 443 9.57 -15.31 8.83
C LEU A 443 9.24 -15.47 7.34
N HIS A 444 8.74 -14.41 6.69
CA HIS A 444 8.43 -14.44 5.27
C HIS A 444 9.66 -14.71 4.41
N SER A 445 10.78 -14.06 4.72
CA SER A 445 12.02 -14.23 3.98
C SER A 445 12.55 -15.67 4.09
N GLU A 446 12.40 -16.29 5.25
CA GLU A 446 12.77 -17.69 5.45
C GLU A 446 11.84 -18.65 4.69
N LEU A 447 10.52 -18.46 4.82
CA LEU A 447 9.54 -19.28 4.09
C LEU A 447 9.72 -19.17 2.58
N MET A 448 10.04 -17.99 2.06
CA MET A 448 10.35 -17.76 0.65
C MET A 448 11.55 -18.60 0.17
N LYS A 449 12.61 -18.68 0.97
CA LYS A 449 13.81 -19.51 0.70
C LYS A 449 13.55 -21.01 0.82
N GLN A 450 12.57 -21.42 1.62
CA GLN A 450 12.22 -22.82 1.82
C GLN A 450 11.15 -23.35 0.86
N SER A 451 10.38 -22.45 0.24
CA SER A 451 9.24 -22.80 -0.62
C SER A 451 9.40 -22.27 -2.06
N ILE A 452 8.75 -21.14 -2.39
CA ILE A 452 8.55 -20.64 -3.76
C ILE A 452 9.86 -20.39 -4.53
N PHE A 453 10.97 -20.10 -3.86
CA PHE A 453 12.27 -19.87 -4.49
C PHE A 453 13.37 -20.81 -3.98
N ALA A 454 13.03 -21.98 -3.45
CA ALA A 454 14.01 -22.88 -2.83
C ALA A 454 15.17 -23.26 -3.76
N ASP A 455 14.89 -23.60 -5.01
CA ASP A 455 15.95 -23.96 -5.96
C ASP A 455 16.81 -22.73 -6.36
N PHE A 456 16.21 -21.55 -6.51
CA PHE A 456 16.97 -20.31 -6.74
C PHE A 456 17.82 -19.90 -5.53
N ALA A 457 17.33 -20.08 -4.30
CA ALA A 457 18.07 -19.78 -3.08
C ALA A 457 19.27 -20.70 -2.90
N ARG A 458 19.20 -21.95 -3.39
CA ARG A 458 20.35 -22.87 -3.43
C ARG A 458 21.39 -22.45 -4.46
N LEU A 459 20.96 -22.01 -5.65
CA LEU A 459 21.87 -21.55 -6.71
C LEU A 459 22.50 -20.19 -6.39
N PHE A 460 21.77 -19.29 -5.75
CA PHE A 460 22.18 -17.90 -5.51
C PHE A 460 22.01 -17.49 -4.05
N PRO A 461 22.64 -18.18 -3.08
CA PRO A 461 22.38 -17.99 -1.65
C PRO A 461 22.62 -16.54 -1.19
N ASP A 462 23.65 -15.89 -1.73
CA ASP A 462 24.04 -14.52 -1.35
C ASP A 462 23.06 -13.45 -1.85
N ARG A 463 22.14 -13.78 -2.77
CA ARG A 463 21.18 -12.81 -3.31
C ARG A 463 19.96 -12.61 -2.41
N PHE A 464 19.63 -13.59 -1.55
CA PHE A 464 18.38 -13.59 -0.78
C PHE A 464 18.55 -13.03 0.64
N ASN A 465 17.86 -11.93 0.94
CA ASN A 465 17.91 -11.27 2.25
C ASN A 465 16.52 -10.87 2.78
N ASN A 466 16.50 -10.15 3.90
CA ASN A 466 15.30 -9.62 4.53
C ASN A 466 15.40 -8.09 4.66
N LYS A 467 14.27 -7.42 4.42
CA LYS A 467 14.07 -6.02 4.78
C LYS A 467 12.69 -5.88 5.40
N THR A 468 12.62 -6.01 6.72
CA THR A 468 11.35 -5.90 7.43
C THR A 468 10.69 -4.56 7.13
N ASN A 469 9.41 -4.59 6.77
CA ASN A 469 8.64 -3.39 6.46
C ASN A 469 8.66 -2.37 7.61
N GLY A 470 8.27 -1.14 7.28
CA GLY A 470 8.09 -0.08 8.26
C GLY A 470 7.06 0.94 7.80
N VAL A 471 6.67 1.83 8.71
CA VAL A 471 5.71 2.90 8.47
C VAL A 471 6.30 4.25 8.86
N THR A 472 5.93 5.30 8.12
CA THR A 472 6.46 6.64 8.41
C THR A 472 5.84 7.22 9.69
N PRO A 473 6.65 7.62 10.69
CA PRO A 473 6.15 8.25 11.90
C PRO A 473 5.56 9.65 11.66
N ARG A 474 5.89 10.29 10.52
CA ARG A 474 5.35 11.62 10.17
C ARG A 474 3.83 11.53 9.98
N ARG A 475 3.37 10.63 9.11
CA ARG A 475 1.94 10.46 8.88
C ARG A 475 1.26 9.68 10.01
N TRP A 476 1.82 8.53 10.38
CA TRP A 476 1.10 7.56 11.20
C TRP A 476 1.17 7.82 12.71
N LEU A 477 1.92 8.83 13.16
CA LEU A 477 1.94 9.27 14.54
C LEU A 477 1.82 10.80 14.65
N ALA A 478 2.71 11.56 14.01
CA ALA A 478 2.70 13.02 14.16
C ALA A 478 1.43 13.68 13.58
N GLN A 479 1.02 13.28 12.39
CA GLN A 479 -0.18 13.81 11.74
C GLN A 479 -1.46 13.12 12.24
N ALA A 480 -1.48 11.78 12.28
CA ALA A 480 -2.67 11.03 12.64
C ALA A 480 -3.09 11.23 14.10
N ASN A 481 -2.13 11.39 15.02
CA ASN A 481 -2.38 11.45 16.47
C ASN A 481 -1.78 12.70 17.13
N PRO A 482 -2.33 13.91 16.84
CA PRO A 482 -1.84 15.15 17.44
C PRO A 482 -1.82 15.14 18.98
N PRO A 483 -2.82 14.58 19.70
CA PRO A 483 -2.76 14.52 21.16
C PRO A 483 -1.55 13.75 21.70
N LEU A 484 -1.26 12.57 21.13
CA LEU A 484 -0.09 11.79 21.54
C LEU A 484 1.20 12.47 21.07
N ALA A 485 1.24 13.01 19.86
CA ALA A 485 2.42 13.71 19.34
C ALA A 485 2.81 14.91 20.24
N ALA A 486 1.83 15.69 20.71
CA ALA A 486 2.06 16.79 21.64
C ALA A 486 2.58 16.30 23.01
N LEU A 487 2.04 15.17 23.51
CA LEU A 487 2.54 14.54 24.73
C LEU A 487 3.99 14.06 24.58
N LEU A 488 4.34 13.47 23.44
CA LEU A 488 5.71 13.05 23.13
C LEU A 488 6.64 14.25 23.03
N ASP A 489 6.24 15.31 22.33
CA ASP A 489 7.04 16.52 22.17
C ASP A 489 7.38 17.17 23.51
N LYS A 490 6.42 17.20 24.45
CA LYS A 490 6.63 17.71 25.80
C LYS A 490 7.61 16.87 26.63
N ARG A 491 7.72 15.57 26.36
CA ARG A 491 8.42 14.60 27.23
C ARG A 491 9.78 14.17 26.70
N ILE A 492 9.91 14.01 25.39
CA ILE A 492 11.13 13.54 24.72
C ILE A 492 11.58 14.46 23.57
N GLY A 493 10.90 15.59 23.35
CA GLY A 493 11.23 16.55 22.28
C GLY A 493 10.69 16.14 20.92
N ARG A 494 11.00 16.91 19.86
CA ARG A 494 10.47 16.70 18.49
C ARG A 494 11.30 15.71 17.65
N GLY A 495 12.42 15.21 18.18
CA GLY A 495 13.42 14.40 17.45
C GLY A 495 12.89 13.06 16.93
N TRP A 496 11.93 12.45 17.64
CA TRP A 496 11.37 11.15 17.32
C TRP A 496 10.76 11.02 15.92
N ARG A 497 10.39 12.15 15.27
CA ARG A 497 9.87 12.16 13.89
C ARG A 497 10.91 11.76 12.84
N ARG A 498 12.20 11.89 13.15
CA ARG A 498 13.34 11.46 12.31
C ARG A 498 14.10 10.26 12.88
N ASP A 499 13.85 9.91 14.14
CA ASP A 499 14.50 8.82 14.83
C ASP A 499 13.51 8.19 15.81
N LEU A 500 12.75 7.22 15.31
CA LEU A 500 11.68 6.58 16.08
C LEU A 500 12.19 5.75 17.26
N SER A 501 13.50 5.43 17.29
CA SER A 501 14.10 4.71 18.42
C SER A 501 13.99 5.49 19.74
N GLN A 502 13.87 6.81 19.66
CA GLN A 502 13.68 7.69 20.83
C GLN A 502 12.40 7.40 21.63
N LEU A 503 11.42 6.69 21.05
CA LEU A 503 10.22 6.24 21.78
C LEU A 503 10.58 5.28 22.93
N GLU A 504 11.74 4.63 22.91
CA GLU A 504 12.19 3.76 23.99
C GLU A 504 12.26 4.50 25.35
N ALA A 505 12.51 5.81 25.34
CA ALA A 505 12.53 6.65 26.53
C ALA A 505 11.19 6.69 27.30
N LEU A 506 10.09 6.20 26.70
CA LEU A 506 8.78 6.10 27.33
C LEU A 506 8.67 4.92 28.31
N LYS A 507 9.53 3.88 28.21
CA LYS A 507 9.51 2.70 29.10
C LYS A 507 9.44 3.07 30.58
N PRO A 508 10.36 3.89 31.14
CA PRO A 508 10.29 4.30 32.55
C PRO A 508 9.11 5.24 32.85
N MET A 509 8.49 5.84 31.84
CA MET A 509 7.32 6.71 32.02
C MET A 509 6.01 5.92 32.18
N ALA A 510 5.97 4.65 31.78
CA ALA A 510 4.83 3.77 32.01
C ALA A 510 4.50 3.64 33.51
N GLU A 511 5.51 3.72 34.38
CA GLU A 511 5.30 3.66 35.83
C GLU A 511 4.91 4.99 36.47
N GLN A 512 4.82 6.08 35.68
CA GLN A 512 4.51 7.40 36.20
C GLN A 512 3.00 7.68 36.10
N PRO A 513 2.25 7.78 37.22
CA PRO A 513 0.79 7.94 37.18
C PRO A 513 0.32 9.17 36.41
N THR A 514 1.10 10.26 36.43
CA THR A 514 0.79 11.48 35.67
C THR A 514 0.90 11.28 34.16
N PHE A 515 1.88 10.50 33.70
CA PHE A 515 2.06 10.18 32.28
C PHE A 515 0.99 9.19 31.81
N VAL A 516 0.70 8.14 32.59
CA VAL A 516 -0.37 7.17 32.30
C VAL A 516 -1.72 7.88 32.11
N ARG A 517 -2.08 8.83 33.00
CA ARG A 517 -3.31 9.62 32.87
C ARG A 517 -3.31 10.49 31.61
N ALA A 518 -2.20 11.16 31.30
CA ALA A 518 -2.09 11.98 30.09
C ALA A 518 -2.20 11.15 28.80
N PHE A 519 -1.60 9.96 28.79
CA PHE A 519 -1.69 9.01 27.67
C PHE A 519 -3.12 8.52 27.46
N ARG A 520 -3.82 8.13 28.54
CA ARG A 520 -5.24 7.74 28.48
C ARG A 520 -6.13 8.86 27.97
N HIS A 521 -5.86 10.10 28.38
CA HIS A 521 -6.58 11.26 27.88
C HIS A 521 -6.39 11.44 26.36
N ALA A 522 -5.16 11.36 25.87
CA ALA A 522 -4.86 11.41 24.43
C ALA A 522 -5.59 10.29 23.65
N LYS A 523 -5.65 9.06 24.18
CA LYS A 523 -6.44 7.96 23.59
C LYS A 523 -7.93 8.30 23.53
N ARG A 524 -8.49 8.84 24.62
CA ARG A 524 -9.92 9.21 24.69
C ARG A 524 -10.29 10.31 23.69
N GLU A 525 -9.43 11.31 23.49
CA GLU A 525 -9.66 12.35 22.46
C GLU A 525 -9.71 11.75 21.05
N ASN A 526 -8.83 10.80 20.74
CA ASN A 526 -8.86 10.10 19.46
C ASN A 526 -10.13 9.24 19.30
N LYS A 527 -10.57 8.56 20.36
CA LYS A 527 -11.84 7.80 20.37
C LYS A 527 -13.04 8.71 20.14
N LEU A 528 -13.06 9.89 20.75
CA LEU A 528 -14.09 10.90 20.52
C LEU A 528 -14.11 11.37 19.06
N ARG A 529 -12.93 11.61 18.47
CA ARG A 529 -12.82 11.98 17.05
C ARG A 529 -13.43 10.91 16.14
N LEU A 530 -13.15 9.62 16.38
CA LEU A 530 -13.73 8.53 15.60
C LEU A 530 -15.24 8.36 15.88
N ALA A 531 -15.68 8.49 17.14
CA ALA A 531 -17.09 8.42 17.51
C ALA A 531 -17.91 9.51 16.79
N ASN A 532 -17.41 10.74 16.77
CA ASN A 532 -18.03 11.85 16.03
C ASN A 532 -18.08 11.56 14.53
N TRP A 533 -17.02 10.97 13.96
CA TRP A 533 -17.02 10.57 12.55
C TRP A 533 -18.11 9.53 12.27
N ILE A 534 -18.22 8.49 13.10
CA ILE A 534 -19.23 7.44 12.97
C ILE A 534 -20.64 8.02 13.06
N GLU A 535 -20.90 8.89 14.04
CA GLU A 535 -22.20 9.54 14.20
C GLU A 535 -22.55 10.41 12.99
N GLN A 536 -21.62 11.26 12.54
CA GLN A 536 -21.84 12.17 11.41
C GLN A 536 -22.09 11.44 10.07
N HIS A 537 -21.42 10.30 9.84
CA HIS A 537 -21.46 9.61 8.54
C HIS A 537 -22.42 8.42 8.51
N MET A 538 -22.76 7.84 9.67
CA MET A 538 -23.56 6.62 9.77
C MET A 538 -24.78 6.77 10.68
N GLY A 539 -24.89 7.87 11.44
CA GLY A 539 -25.97 8.06 12.41
C GLY A 539 -25.92 7.11 13.62
N VAL A 540 -24.79 6.42 13.84
CA VAL A 540 -24.62 5.47 14.93
C VAL A 540 -23.85 6.14 16.06
N VAL A 541 -24.44 6.19 17.25
CA VAL A 541 -23.77 6.69 18.45
C VAL A 541 -23.02 5.53 19.12
N VAL A 542 -21.72 5.72 19.34
CA VAL A 542 -20.84 4.74 20.00
C VAL A 542 -20.24 5.32 21.28
N ASP A 543 -20.08 4.47 22.30
CA ASP A 543 -19.58 4.88 23.61
C ASP A 543 -18.04 4.94 23.62
N THR A 544 -17.45 6.10 23.91
CA THR A 544 -15.99 6.26 23.98
C THR A 544 -15.34 5.58 25.19
N ASP A 545 -16.12 5.16 26.18
CA ASP A 545 -15.62 4.42 27.34
C ASP A 545 -15.59 2.90 27.09
N ALA A 546 -16.28 2.42 26.04
CA ALA A 546 -16.21 1.04 25.57
C ALA A 546 -14.89 0.75 24.84
N MET A 547 -14.41 -0.50 24.87
CA MET A 547 -13.22 -0.88 24.12
C MET A 547 -13.46 -0.75 22.60
N PHE A 548 -12.60 0.01 21.92
CA PHE A 548 -12.61 0.06 20.45
C PHE A 548 -11.77 -1.09 19.90
N ASP A 549 -12.45 -2.11 19.41
CA ASP A 549 -11.90 -3.34 18.85
C ASP A 549 -11.94 -3.26 17.33
N VAL A 550 -10.77 -3.23 16.68
CA VAL A 550 -10.63 -2.72 15.32
C VAL A 550 -9.97 -3.73 14.39
N GLN A 551 -10.67 -4.08 13.31
CA GLN A 551 -10.13 -4.86 12.19
C GLN A 551 -10.30 -4.11 10.87
N VAL A 552 -9.25 -3.40 10.44
CA VAL A 552 -9.25 -2.64 9.18
C VAL A 552 -8.14 -3.06 8.24
N LYS A 553 -8.53 -3.66 7.11
CA LYS A 553 -7.65 -4.18 6.06
C LYS A 553 -8.52 -4.63 4.88
N ARG A 554 -7.89 -4.96 3.75
CA ARG A 554 -8.57 -5.60 2.60
C ARG A 554 -9.42 -6.78 3.10
N ILE A 555 -10.64 -6.92 2.58
CA ILE A 555 -11.50 -8.06 2.94
C ILE A 555 -11.05 -9.26 2.12
N HIS A 556 -10.61 -10.31 2.81
CA HIS A 556 -10.08 -11.52 2.20
C HIS A 556 -10.21 -12.68 3.19
N GLU A 557 -10.51 -13.89 2.71
CA GLU A 557 -10.69 -15.07 3.55
C GLU A 557 -9.49 -15.33 4.50
N TYR A 558 -8.22 -15.27 4.03
CA TYR A 558 -7.05 -15.48 4.89
C TYR A 558 -6.86 -14.42 5.99
N LYS A 559 -7.45 -13.22 5.82
CA LYS A 559 -7.42 -12.14 6.82
C LYS A 559 -8.48 -12.31 7.90
N ARG A 560 -9.37 -13.29 7.72
CA ARG A 560 -10.33 -13.83 8.70
C ARG A 560 -11.22 -12.79 9.37
N GLN A 561 -11.72 -11.80 8.62
CA GLN A 561 -12.84 -10.97 9.11
C GLN A 561 -14.06 -11.82 9.48
N LEU A 562 -14.21 -12.97 8.80
CA LEU A 562 -15.23 -13.96 9.14
C LEU A 562 -15.01 -14.55 10.55
N LEU A 563 -13.77 -14.84 10.97
CA LEU A 563 -13.50 -15.31 12.34
C LEU A 563 -13.88 -14.27 13.40
N ASN A 564 -13.59 -12.98 13.13
CA ASN A 564 -13.98 -11.90 14.02
C ASN A 564 -15.51 -11.78 14.14
N VAL A 565 -16.25 -11.80 13.03
CA VAL A 565 -17.72 -11.73 13.11
C VAL A 565 -18.34 -12.96 13.78
N LEU A 566 -17.72 -14.16 13.69
CA LEU A 566 -18.13 -15.31 14.50
C LEU A 566 -18.02 -14.98 16.00
N HIS A 567 -16.89 -14.44 16.45
CA HIS A 567 -16.71 -14.02 17.85
C HIS A 567 -17.71 -12.92 18.27
N VAL A 568 -18.03 -11.96 17.39
CA VAL A 568 -19.08 -10.95 17.66
C VAL A 568 -20.41 -11.62 17.98
N ILE A 569 -20.81 -12.64 17.21
CA ILE A 569 -22.05 -13.38 17.43
C ILE A 569 -21.97 -14.19 18.73
N THR A 570 -20.85 -14.84 19.02
CA THR A 570 -20.61 -15.52 20.30
C THR A 570 -20.80 -14.57 21.47
N ARG A 571 -20.19 -13.38 21.40
CA ARG A 571 -20.32 -12.34 22.44
C ARG A 571 -21.75 -11.86 22.58
N TYR A 572 -22.45 -11.63 21.47
CA TYR A 572 -23.86 -11.26 21.47
C TYR A 572 -24.71 -12.31 22.20
N HIS A 573 -24.52 -13.60 21.91
CA HIS A 573 -25.20 -14.68 22.62
C HIS A 573 -24.88 -14.71 24.12
N ARG A 574 -23.61 -14.55 24.51
CA ARG A 574 -23.21 -14.49 25.93
C ARG A 574 -23.87 -13.33 26.68
N ILE A 575 -24.01 -12.17 26.05
CA ILE A 575 -24.70 -11.01 26.65
C ILE A 575 -26.19 -11.31 26.85
N LEU A 576 -26.83 -11.98 25.89
CA LEU A 576 -28.24 -12.34 26.00
C LEU A 576 -28.50 -13.43 27.06
N ASP A 577 -27.59 -14.37 27.20
CA ASP A 577 -27.71 -15.48 28.16
C ASP A 577 -27.42 -15.01 29.60
N ASP A 578 -26.57 -14.00 29.78
CA ASP A 578 -26.26 -13.38 31.08
C ASP A 578 -26.36 -11.83 31.03
N PRO A 579 -27.58 -11.25 31.00
CA PRO A 579 -27.76 -9.80 30.89
C PRO A 579 -27.24 -9.00 32.10
N HIS A 580 -27.03 -9.66 33.24
CA HIS A 580 -26.52 -9.05 34.47
C HIS A 580 -25.02 -9.31 34.67
N GLY A 581 -24.36 -9.99 33.72
CA GLY A 581 -22.94 -10.25 33.75
C GLY A 581 -22.10 -8.99 33.65
N HIS A 582 -20.88 -9.04 34.21
CA HIS A 582 -19.90 -7.95 34.13
C HIS A 582 -19.16 -7.94 32.78
N HIS A 583 -19.91 -7.77 31.70
CA HIS A 583 -19.40 -7.69 30.33
C HIS A 583 -18.66 -6.37 30.11
N VAL A 584 -17.49 -6.43 29.46
CA VAL A 584 -16.77 -5.21 29.03
C VAL A 584 -17.50 -4.62 27.81
N PRO A 585 -17.96 -3.36 27.86
CA PRO A 585 -18.58 -2.72 26.70
C PRO A 585 -17.60 -2.68 25.51
N ARG A 586 -18.07 -3.03 24.30
CA ARG A 586 -17.22 -3.13 23.12
C ARG A 586 -17.86 -2.47 21.89
N VAL A 587 -17.06 -1.74 21.14
CA VAL A 587 -17.40 -1.24 19.80
C VAL A 587 -16.49 -1.96 18.82
N VAL A 588 -17.06 -2.89 18.05
CA VAL A 588 -16.33 -3.68 17.05
C VAL A 588 -16.41 -2.97 15.70
N ILE A 589 -15.25 -2.64 15.17
CA ILE A 589 -15.08 -1.73 14.03
C ILE A 589 -14.41 -2.47 12.89
N PHE A 590 -15.15 -2.62 11.80
CA PHE A 590 -14.65 -3.16 10.54
C PHE A 590 -14.50 -2.04 9.50
N ALA A 591 -13.48 -2.16 8.66
CA ALA A 591 -13.36 -1.34 7.46
C ALA A 591 -12.47 -2.06 6.43
N GLY A 592 -12.85 -2.01 5.16
CA GLY A 592 -12.08 -2.66 4.11
C GLY A 592 -12.84 -2.76 2.81
N LYS A 593 -12.12 -2.99 1.72
CA LYS A 593 -12.68 -3.22 0.39
C LYS A 593 -12.49 -4.69 0.00
N ALA A 594 -13.50 -5.29 -0.60
CA ALA A 594 -13.38 -6.56 -1.33
C ALA A 594 -13.04 -6.27 -2.80
N ALA A 595 -12.27 -7.12 -3.47
CA ALA A 595 -12.10 -6.99 -4.92
C ALA A 595 -13.45 -7.21 -5.64
N SER A 596 -13.68 -6.53 -6.77
CA SER A 596 -14.99 -6.49 -7.42
C SER A 596 -15.53 -7.87 -7.81
N ALA A 597 -14.65 -8.77 -8.24
CA ALA A 597 -14.98 -10.15 -8.62
C ALA A 597 -14.99 -11.14 -7.43
N TYR A 598 -14.59 -10.72 -6.22
CA TYR A 598 -14.43 -11.62 -5.08
C TYR A 598 -15.74 -11.76 -4.29
N PHE A 599 -16.59 -12.66 -4.77
CA PHE A 599 -17.94 -12.89 -4.23
C PHE A 599 -17.95 -13.24 -2.73
N THR A 600 -17.13 -14.21 -2.28
CA THR A 600 -17.07 -14.62 -0.86
C THR A 600 -16.69 -13.45 0.04
N ALA A 601 -15.70 -12.64 -0.35
CA ALA A 601 -15.32 -11.45 0.41
C ALA A 601 -16.46 -10.42 0.50
N LYS A 602 -17.23 -10.23 -0.58
CA LYS A 602 -18.44 -9.38 -0.56
C LYS A 602 -19.53 -9.95 0.36
N GLN A 603 -19.72 -11.27 0.39
CA GLN A 603 -20.64 -11.91 1.32
C GLN A 603 -20.23 -11.70 2.79
N VAL A 604 -18.92 -11.72 3.10
CA VAL A 604 -18.44 -11.40 4.45
C VAL A 604 -18.76 -9.94 4.84
N ILE A 605 -18.60 -8.97 3.92
CA ILE A 605 -19.03 -7.58 4.16
C ILE A 605 -20.53 -7.52 4.48
N ARG A 606 -21.35 -8.23 3.69
CA ARG A 606 -22.80 -8.25 3.90
C ARG A 606 -23.17 -8.89 5.24
N LEU A 607 -22.53 -10.00 5.61
CA LEU A 607 -22.73 -10.65 6.91
C LEU A 607 -22.41 -9.71 8.07
N ILE A 608 -21.29 -8.99 8.01
CA ILE A 608 -20.91 -8.02 9.06
C ILE A 608 -21.99 -6.94 9.22
N ASN A 609 -22.51 -6.40 8.10
CA ASN A 609 -23.55 -5.37 8.14
C ASN A 609 -24.90 -5.92 8.64
N ASP A 610 -25.25 -7.16 8.28
CA ASP A 610 -26.48 -7.82 8.76
C ASP A 610 -26.42 -8.10 10.27
N VAL A 611 -25.29 -8.61 10.75
CA VAL A 611 -25.04 -8.79 12.18
C VAL A 611 -25.08 -7.46 12.91
N ALA A 612 -24.46 -6.41 12.35
CA ALA A 612 -24.50 -5.07 12.91
C ALA A 612 -25.92 -4.50 13.03
N ALA A 613 -26.76 -4.70 12.01
CA ALA A 613 -28.15 -4.25 12.04
C ALA A 613 -28.95 -4.89 13.18
N VAL A 614 -28.79 -6.20 13.40
CA VAL A 614 -29.45 -6.91 14.50
C VAL A 614 -28.90 -6.49 15.87
N VAL A 615 -27.58 -6.55 16.05
CA VAL A 615 -26.93 -6.27 17.34
C VAL A 615 -27.16 -4.83 17.77
N ASN A 616 -27.05 -3.87 16.86
CA ASN A 616 -27.18 -2.45 17.21
C ASN A 616 -28.61 -2.05 17.56
N ALA A 617 -29.61 -2.79 17.08
CA ALA A 617 -31.04 -2.55 17.32
C ALA A 617 -31.59 -3.32 18.53
N ASP A 618 -30.86 -4.30 19.07
CA ASP A 618 -31.32 -5.07 20.23
C ASP A 618 -31.16 -4.28 21.55
N GLU A 619 -32.29 -3.84 22.10
CA GLU A 619 -32.34 -3.09 23.37
C GLU A 619 -31.76 -3.87 24.56
N ARG A 620 -31.79 -5.21 24.51
CA ARG A 620 -31.22 -6.08 25.56
C ARG A 620 -29.69 -5.97 25.62
N VAL A 621 -29.06 -5.64 24.50
CA VAL A 621 -27.61 -5.43 24.39
C VAL A 621 -27.24 -3.98 24.74
N GLY A 622 -28.04 -3.02 24.27
CA GLY A 622 -27.87 -1.61 24.57
C GLY A 622 -26.47 -1.08 24.20
N LYS A 623 -25.70 -0.66 25.21
CA LYS A 623 -24.33 -0.12 25.06
C LYS A 623 -23.22 -1.17 25.19
N LEU A 624 -23.55 -2.42 25.56
CA LEU A 624 -22.55 -3.46 25.82
C LEU A 624 -21.83 -3.92 24.55
N LEU A 625 -22.51 -3.86 23.40
CA LEU A 625 -21.93 -4.22 22.12
C LEU A 625 -22.51 -3.35 21.00
N LYS A 626 -21.64 -2.71 20.23
CA LYS A 626 -21.96 -2.09 18.95
C LYS A 626 -21.03 -2.65 17.88
N VAL A 627 -21.56 -2.79 16.65
CA VAL A 627 -20.80 -3.25 15.49
C VAL A 627 -20.96 -2.23 14.38
N VAL A 628 -19.86 -1.78 13.78
CA VAL A 628 -19.89 -0.82 12.68
C VAL A 628 -18.98 -1.25 11.54
N PHE A 629 -19.47 -1.13 10.31
CA PHE A 629 -18.66 -1.26 9.10
C PHE A 629 -18.48 0.13 8.49
N LEU A 630 -17.29 0.70 8.61
CA LEU A 630 -16.98 2.02 8.08
C LEU A 630 -16.76 1.91 6.56
N PRO A 631 -17.54 2.61 5.73
CA PRO A 631 -17.44 2.52 4.28
C PRO A 631 -16.19 3.23 3.75
N ASN A 632 -15.73 2.79 2.58
CA ASN A 632 -14.68 3.42 1.79
C ASN A 632 -13.37 3.65 2.54
N TYR A 633 -12.86 2.60 3.20
CA TYR A 633 -11.56 2.63 3.85
C TYR A 633 -10.46 3.22 2.94
N SER A 634 -9.79 4.26 3.45
CA SER A 634 -8.77 5.07 2.77
C SER A 634 -7.66 5.45 3.75
N VAL A 635 -6.66 6.22 3.31
CA VAL A 635 -5.61 6.72 4.21
C VAL A 635 -6.19 7.72 5.19
N SER A 636 -7.02 8.65 4.72
CA SER A 636 -7.64 9.65 5.59
C SER A 636 -8.50 9.02 6.67
N LEU A 637 -9.29 8.00 6.33
CA LEU A 637 -10.08 7.30 7.33
C LEU A 637 -9.19 6.47 8.29
N ALA A 638 -8.11 5.86 7.79
CA ALA A 638 -7.14 5.17 8.63
C ALA A 638 -6.44 6.10 9.65
N GLU A 639 -6.16 7.35 9.28
CA GLU A 639 -5.58 8.37 10.18
C GLU A 639 -6.51 8.72 11.35
N ILE A 640 -7.82 8.49 11.22
CA ILE A 640 -8.81 8.66 12.30
C ILE A 640 -8.93 7.37 13.13
N ILE A 641 -9.02 6.21 12.45
CA ILE A 641 -9.25 4.91 13.08
C ILE A 641 -8.06 4.46 13.96
N MET A 642 -6.85 4.49 13.42
CA MET A 642 -5.68 3.88 14.06
C MET A 642 -5.34 4.51 15.43
N PRO A 643 -5.39 5.85 15.59
CA PRO A 643 -5.21 6.49 16.89
C PRO A 643 -6.30 6.16 17.92
N ALA A 644 -7.51 5.84 17.47
CA ALA A 644 -8.67 5.58 18.33
C ALA A 644 -8.75 4.13 18.83
N ALA A 645 -8.10 3.18 18.15
CA ALA A 645 -8.18 1.76 18.52
C ALA A 645 -7.57 1.50 19.90
N ASP A 646 -8.27 0.70 20.69
CA ASP A 646 -7.74 0.10 21.91
C ASP A 646 -7.12 -1.27 21.57
N LEU A 647 -7.88 -2.11 20.85
CA LEU A 647 -7.47 -3.44 20.41
C LEU A 647 -7.37 -3.49 18.88
N SER A 648 -6.30 -4.08 18.38
CA SER A 648 -6.03 -4.26 16.96
C SER A 648 -6.07 -5.74 16.57
N GLU A 649 -6.99 -6.10 15.67
CA GLU A 649 -7.19 -7.46 15.16
C GLU A 649 -6.21 -7.80 14.01
N GLN A 650 -5.24 -8.67 14.31
CA GLN A 650 -4.18 -9.12 13.40
C GLN A 650 -4.19 -10.64 13.25
N ILE A 651 -5.37 -11.13 12.85
CA ILE A 651 -5.77 -12.53 12.99
C ILE A 651 -5.65 -13.34 11.70
N SER A 652 -4.69 -13.06 10.81
CA SER A 652 -4.53 -13.87 9.59
C SER A 652 -4.15 -15.33 9.93
N THR A 653 -4.44 -16.29 9.06
CA THR A 653 -3.99 -17.69 9.27
C THR A 653 -2.46 -17.73 9.25
N ALA A 654 -1.81 -18.38 10.21
CA ALA A 654 -0.35 -18.35 10.29
C ALA A 654 0.34 -18.89 9.02
N GLY A 655 1.35 -18.18 8.53
CA GLY A 655 2.03 -18.44 7.26
C GLY A 655 1.41 -17.78 6.03
N THR A 656 0.38 -16.93 6.19
CA THR A 656 -0.32 -16.29 5.04
C THR A 656 -0.06 -14.79 4.93
N GLU A 657 0.18 -14.09 6.03
CA GLU A 657 0.54 -12.67 6.04
C GLU A 657 2.05 -12.51 5.91
N ALA A 658 2.50 -11.94 4.79
CA ALA A 658 3.93 -11.70 4.56
C ALA A 658 4.57 -10.77 5.61
N SER A 659 3.82 -9.78 6.10
CA SER A 659 4.29 -8.83 7.09
C SER A 659 3.11 -8.17 7.79
N GLY A 660 2.39 -7.29 7.07
CA GLY A 660 1.40 -6.40 7.65
C GLY A 660 2.04 -5.09 8.12
N THR A 661 1.50 -3.97 7.66
CA THR A 661 1.88 -2.63 8.14
C THR A 661 0.76 -1.95 8.92
N GLY A 662 -0.44 -2.53 8.93
CA GLY A 662 -1.55 -2.06 9.76
C GLY A 662 -1.28 -2.26 11.25
N ASN A 663 -0.80 -3.44 11.61
CA ASN A 663 -0.34 -3.78 12.97
C ASN A 663 0.69 -2.77 13.51
N MET A 664 1.68 -2.40 12.70
CA MET A 664 2.69 -1.41 13.07
C MET A 664 2.07 -0.05 13.38
N LYS A 665 1.08 0.39 12.57
CA LYS A 665 0.37 1.66 12.77
C LYS A 665 -0.53 1.65 14.01
N PHE A 666 -1.11 0.51 14.34
CA PHE A 666 -1.85 0.34 15.58
C PHE A 666 -0.93 0.37 16.80
N GLY A 667 0.18 -0.38 16.76
CA GLY A 667 1.16 -0.43 17.85
C GLY A 667 1.77 0.94 18.16
N ILE A 668 2.17 1.71 17.14
CA ILE A 668 2.75 3.06 17.32
C ILE A 668 1.73 4.05 17.91
N ASN A 669 0.44 3.77 17.77
CA ASN A 669 -0.66 4.55 18.35
C ASN A 669 -1.18 3.99 19.68
N GLY A 670 -0.53 2.97 20.24
CA GLY A 670 -0.86 2.41 21.55
C GLY A 670 -2.09 1.52 21.57
N ALA A 671 -2.45 0.90 20.44
CA ALA A 671 -3.40 -0.21 20.47
C ALA A 671 -2.65 -1.52 20.79
N LEU A 672 -3.22 -2.33 21.68
CA LEU A 672 -2.71 -3.68 21.94
C LEU A 672 -3.12 -4.60 20.79
N THR A 673 -2.24 -5.51 20.40
CA THR A 673 -2.52 -6.44 19.30
C THR A 673 -3.09 -7.74 19.85
N ILE A 674 -4.17 -8.22 19.24
CA ILE A 674 -4.58 -9.62 19.29
C ILE A 674 -4.32 -10.24 17.92
N GLY A 675 -3.59 -11.34 17.87
CA GLY A 675 -3.15 -11.88 16.60
C GLY A 675 -2.52 -13.26 16.66
N THR A 676 -2.30 -13.82 15.48
CA THR A 676 -1.53 -15.06 15.30
C THR A 676 -0.03 -14.76 15.26
N LEU A 677 0.79 -15.80 15.46
CA LEU A 677 2.24 -15.77 15.18
C LEU A 677 2.48 -15.81 13.68
N ASP A 678 2.22 -14.68 13.01
CA ASP A 678 2.32 -14.52 11.57
C ASP A 678 2.86 -13.14 11.19
N GLY A 679 3.53 -13.06 10.03
CA GLY A 679 4.11 -11.82 9.51
C GLY A 679 4.89 -11.01 10.56
N ALA A 680 4.64 -9.71 10.61
CA ALA A 680 5.30 -8.78 11.51
C ALA A 680 4.75 -8.84 12.95
N ASN A 681 3.73 -9.65 13.27
CA ASN A 681 3.32 -9.86 14.66
C ASN A 681 4.42 -10.55 15.47
N VAL A 682 5.21 -11.42 14.82
CA VAL A 682 6.37 -12.09 15.43
C VAL A 682 7.39 -11.06 15.88
N GLU A 683 7.80 -10.18 14.97
CA GLU A 683 8.77 -9.12 15.25
C GLU A 683 8.22 -8.10 16.25
N MET A 684 6.92 -7.77 16.18
CA MET A 684 6.28 -6.89 17.16
C MET A 684 6.34 -7.50 18.56
N LYS A 685 5.99 -8.79 18.72
CA LYS A 685 6.10 -9.50 20.00
C LYS A 685 7.51 -9.44 20.56
N GLU A 686 8.53 -9.65 19.74
CA GLU A 686 9.94 -9.56 20.16
C GLU A 686 10.32 -8.17 20.69
N ASN A 687 9.75 -7.10 20.11
CA ASN A 687 10.05 -5.72 20.50
C ASN A 687 9.22 -5.20 21.68
N VAL A 688 7.93 -5.55 21.74
CA VAL A 688 7.02 -5.07 22.80
C VAL A 688 7.03 -5.97 24.03
N GLY A 689 7.49 -7.22 23.90
CA GLY A 689 7.51 -8.24 24.94
C GLY A 689 6.21 -9.04 25.03
N ASP A 690 6.34 -10.31 25.44
CA ASP A 690 5.28 -11.32 25.48
C ASP A 690 4.07 -10.90 26.32
N ASP A 691 4.30 -10.17 27.40
CA ASP A 691 3.24 -9.69 28.28
C ASP A 691 2.39 -8.59 27.64
N ASN A 692 2.83 -7.95 26.55
CA ASN A 692 2.22 -6.75 25.99
C ASN A 692 1.50 -7.01 24.65
N ILE A 693 1.28 -8.27 24.29
CA ILE A 693 0.58 -8.69 23.07
C ILE A 693 -0.24 -9.97 23.32
N PHE A 694 -1.41 -10.08 22.68
CA PHE A 694 -2.31 -11.22 22.83
C PHE A 694 -2.18 -12.19 21.67
N ILE A 695 -1.28 -13.17 21.81
CA ILE A 695 -1.05 -14.18 20.78
C ILE A 695 -1.94 -15.41 20.97
N PHE A 696 -2.57 -15.90 19.90
CA PHE A 696 -3.38 -17.12 19.90
C PHE A 696 -3.23 -17.93 18.60
N GLY A 697 -3.87 -19.10 18.60
CA GLY A 697 -4.07 -19.92 17.40
C GLY A 697 -2.85 -20.78 17.05
N ASN A 698 -2.99 -21.48 15.93
CA ASN A 698 -1.97 -22.40 15.43
C ASN A 698 -0.79 -21.64 14.79
N THR A 699 0.43 -22.11 15.04
CA THR A 699 1.66 -21.65 14.37
C THR A 699 1.77 -22.21 12.95
N THR A 700 2.61 -21.63 12.09
CA THR A 700 2.83 -22.12 10.72
C THR A 700 3.14 -23.63 10.63
N PRO A 701 4.02 -24.21 11.50
CA PRO A 701 4.23 -25.67 11.51
C PRO A 701 2.97 -26.47 11.91
N GLN A 702 2.20 -25.98 12.89
CA GLN A 702 0.96 -26.64 13.32
C GLN A 702 -0.13 -26.57 12.23
N VAL A 703 -0.22 -25.46 11.49
CA VAL A 703 -1.10 -25.33 10.32
C VAL A 703 -0.75 -26.39 9.27
N ALA A 704 0.55 -26.59 8.97
CA ALA A 704 1.00 -27.62 8.06
C ALA A 704 0.68 -29.04 8.57
N GLU A 705 0.86 -29.29 9.86
CA GLU A 705 0.55 -30.57 10.50
C GLU A 705 -0.95 -30.90 10.48
N ILE A 706 -1.81 -29.92 10.80
CA ILE A 706 -3.28 -30.06 10.73
C ILE A 706 -3.71 -30.45 9.32
N ARG A 707 -3.16 -29.76 8.30
CA ARG A 707 -3.43 -30.08 6.89
C ARG A 707 -2.95 -31.49 6.54
N ALA A 708 -1.74 -31.86 6.94
CA ALA A 708 -1.16 -33.18 6.67
C ALA A 708 -1.93 -34.35 7.31
N LYS A 709 -2.55 -34.13 8.47
CA LYS A 709 -3.38 -35.13 9.17
C LYS A 709 -4.78 -35.29 8.57
N GLY A 710 -5.14 -34.52 7.55
CA GLY A 710 -6.46 -34.56 6.93
C GLY A 710 -7.51 -33.82 7.77
N TYR A 711 -7.35 -32.51 7.89
CA TYR A 711 -8.24 -31.60 8.62
C TYR A 711 -9.74 -31.83 8.32
N ARG A 712 -10.56 -31.93 9.37
CA ARG A 712 -12.02 -32.16 9.30
C ARG A 712 -12.77 -31.07 10.06
N PRO A 713 -13.14 -29.96 9.41
CA PRO A 713 -13.76 -28.82 10.08
C PRO A 713 -15.08 -29.16 10.80
N ARG A 714 -15.85 -30.11 10.24
CA ARG A 714 -17.11 -30.59 10.84
C ARG A 714 -16.94 -31.08 12.27
N GLU A 715 -15.82 -31.72 12.60
CA GLU A 715 -15.56 -32.22 13.96
C GLU A 715 -15.47 -31.06 14.97
N PHE A 716 -14.94 -29.90 14.56
CA PHE A 716 -14.90 -28.69 15.38
C PHE A 716 -16.29 -28.08 15.54
N TYR A 717 -17.06 -28.01 14.45
CA TYR A 717 -18.45 -27.53 14.48
C TYR A 717 -19.36 -28.38 15.37
N GLU A 718 -19.20 -29.70 15.36
CA GLU A 718 -20.01 -30.62 16.20
C GLU A 718 -19.51 -30.70 17.65
N GLY A 719 -18.20 -30.48 17.87
CA GLY A 719 -17.55 -30.61 19.17
C GLY A 719 -17.60 -29.36 20.06
N ASP A 720 -17.80 -28.17 19.49
CA ASP A 720 -17.89 -26.89 20.23
C ASP A 720 -19.32 -26.33 20.16
N ALA A 721 -20.01 -26.31 21.30
CA ALA A 721 -21.41 -25.89 21.38
C ALA A 721 -21.61 -24.38 21.08
N GLU A 722 -20.65 -23.53 21.43
CA GLU A 722 -20.75 -22.08 21.15
C GLU A 722 -20.49 -21.80 19.68
N LEU A 723 -19.50 -22.48 19.08
CA LEU A 723 -19.25 -22.43 17.64
C LEU A 723 -20.46 -22.93 16.86
N LYS A 724 -21.03 -24.07 17.28
CA LYS A 724 -22.21 -24.66 16.67
C LYS A 724 -23.37 -23.68 16.65
N ARG A 725 -23.72 -23.11 17.81
CA ARG A 725 -24.79 -22.11 17.94
C ARG A 725 -24.57 -20.90 17.04
N THR A 726 -23.33 -20.42 16.97
CA THR A 726 -22.95 -19.28 16.14
C THR A 726 -23.17 -19.55 14.65
N LEU A 727 -22.67 -20.70 14.16
CA LEU A 727 -22.83 -21.09 12.76
C LEU A 727 -24.29 -21.45 12.41
N ASP A 728 -25.01 -22.09 13.33
CA ASP A 728 -26.43 -22.41 13.18
C ASP A 728 -27.27 -21.12 13.10
N ALA A 729 -26.94 -20.08 13.86
CA ALA A 729 -27.61 -18.77 13.78
C ALA A 729 -27.40 -18.09 12.41
N ILE A 730 -26.19 -18.19 11.85
CA ILE A 730 -25.88 -17.67 10.51
C ILE A 730 -26.66 -18.45 9.44
N GLN A 731 -26.59 -19.78 9.48
CA GLN A 731 -27.19 -20.66 8.47
C GLN A 731 -28.72 -20.65 8.50
N SER A 732 -29.33 -20.53 9.68
CA SER A 732 -30.78 -20.50 9.86
C SER A 732 -31.42 -19.15 9.51
N GLY A 733 -30.62 -18.14 9.17
CA GLY A 733 -31.13 -16.83 8.78
C GLY A 733 -31.41 -15.87 9.95
N ALA A 734 -30.86 -16.11 11.16
CA ALA A 734 -31.11 -15.24 12.31
C ALA A 734 -30.71 -13.77 12.05
N PHE A 735 -29.73 -13.54 11.19
CA PHE A 735 -29.28 -12.20 10.76
C PHE A 735 -29.81 -11.79 9.38
N SER A 736 -30.56 -12.66 8.70
CA SER A 736 -31.13 -12.41 7.37
C SER A 736 -32.53 -13.01 7.24
N PRO A 737 -33.51 -12.61 8.08
CA PRO A 737 -34.83 -13.25 8.14
C PRO A 737 -35.62 -13.17 6.83
N GLY A 738 -35.35 -12.16 5.99
CA GLY A 738 -35.95 -12.04 4.65
C GLY A 738 -35.36 -12.99 3.61
N GLU A 739 -34.22 -13.61 3.88
CA GLU A 739 -33.56 -14.58 2.99
C GLU A 739 -32.75 -15.60 3.83
N PRO A 740 -33.42 -16.54 4.53
CA PRO A 740 -32.74 -17.35 5.54
C PRO A 740 -31.55 -18.17 5.04
N GLY A 741 -31.57 -18.59 3.77
CA GLY A 741 -30.50 -19.35 3.13
C GLY A 741 -29.31 -18.52 2.63
N ARG A 742 -29.30 -17.19 2.81
CA ARG A 742 -28.29 -16.27 2.23
C ARG A 742 -26.85 -16.71 2.50
N TYR A 743 -26.58 -17.19 3.72
CA TYR A 743 -25.24 -17.50 4.19
C TYR A 743 -24.90 -19.00 4.18
N GLN A 744 -25.70 -19.82 3.49
CA GLN A 744 -25.41 -21.24 3.31
C GLN A 744 -24.02 -21.46 2.69
N GLY A 745 -23.63 -20.66 1.69
CA GLY A 745 -22.32 -20.77 1.05
C GLY A 745 -21.13 -20.50 2.00
N LEU A 746 -21.28 -19.57 2.95
CA LEU A 746 -20.26 -19.34 3.98
C LEU A 746 -20.19 -20.51 4.96
N PHE A 747 -21.34 -21.03 5.38
CA PHE A 747 -21.40 -22.23 6.22
C PHE A 747 -20.74 -23.43 5.51
N ASP A 748 -21.06 -23.66 4.24
CA ASP A 748 -20.50 -24.76 3.46
C ASP A 748 -18.98 -24.63 3.31
N THR A 749 -18.49 -23.41 3.06
CA THR A 749 -17.04 -23.14 2.98
C THR A 749 -16.33 -23.55 4.27
N LEU A 750 -16.93 -23.27 5.43
CA LEU A 750 -16.33 -23.56 6.72
C LEU A 750 -16.52 -25.02 7.17
N VAL A 751 -17.69 -25.62 6.96
CA VAL A 751 -18.03 -26.92 7.56
C VAL A 751 -17.89 -28.05 6.55
N ASN A 752 -18.22 -27.80 5.28
CA ASN A 752 -18.41 -28.82 4.26
C ASN A 752 -17.26 -28.89 3.26
N TRP A 753 -16.59 -27.77 2.98
CA TRP A 753 -15.58 -27.64 1.93
C TRP A 753 -14.16 -27.40 2.45
N GLY A 754 -13.94 -27.73 3.73
CA GLY A 754 -12.59 -27.94 4.28
C GLY A 754 -11.98 -26.76 5.01
N ASP A 755 -12.65 -25.61 5.15
CA ASP A 755 -12.17 -24.42 5.88
C ASP A 755 -10.69 -24.16 5.64
N HIS A 756 -10.35 -23.79 4.40
CA HIS A 756 -8.97 -23.70 3.92
C HIS A 756 -8.07 -22.86 4.85
N TYR A 757 -8.64 -21.84 5.50
CA TYR A 757 -7.96 -20.89 6.37
C TYR A 757 -8.07 -21.20 7.87
N LEU A 758 -8.55 -22.39 8.23
CA LEU A 758 -8.56 -22.94 9.59
C LEU A 758 -9.25 -22.01 10.61
N LEU A 759 -10.35 -21.37 10.22
CA LEU A 759 -11.14 -20.53 11.13
C LEU A 759 -11.68 -21.36 12.29
N LEU A 760 -12.22 -22.56 12.02
CA LEU A 760 -12.84 -23.39 13.05
C LEU A 760 -11.79 -24.01 13.98
N ALA A 761 -10.59 -24.28 13.47
CA ALA A 761 -9.48 -24.79 14.29
C ALA A 761 -8.93 -23.74 15.27
N ASP A 762 -8.98 -22.45 14.91
CA ASP A 762 -8.49 -21.35 15.75
C ASP A 762 -9.60 -20.69 16.61
N TYR A 763 -10.88 -21.01 16.35
CA TYR A 763 -12.02 -20.34 16.99
C TYR A 763 -11.97 -20.36 18.52
N ALA A 764 -11.81 -21.53 19.13
CA ALA A 764 -11.81 -21.65 20.59
C ALA A 764 -10.63 -20.90 21.24
N ALA A 765 -9.44 -20.97 20.62
CA ALA A 765 -8.27 -20.23 21.08
C ALA A 765 -8.46 -18.70 20.95
N TYR A 766 -9.10 -18.24 19.88
CA TYR A 766 -9.42 -16.83 19.69
C TYR A 766 -10.42 -16.32 20.75
N VAL A 767 -11.51 -17.04 20.97
CA VAL A 767 -12.53 -16.68 21.98
C VAL A 767 -11.94 -16.67 23.39
N ALA A 768 -11.10 -17.65 23.72
CA ALA A 768 -10.39 -17.69 25.01
C ALA A 768 -9.45 -16.49 25.17
N LYS A 769 -8.70 -16.13 24.12
CA LYS A 769 -7.80 -14.97 24.15
C LYS A 769 -8.55 -13.64 24.29
N GLN A 770 -9.72 -13.53 23.66
CA GLN A 770 -10.61 -12.37 23.83
C GLN A 770 -11.11 -12.21 25.28
N ALA A 771 -11.29 -13.30 26.02
CA ALA A 771 -11.62 -13.23 27.44
C ALA A 771 -10.47 -12.68 28.29
N GLU A 772 -9.22 -12.98 27.94
CA GLU A 772 -8.03 -12.39 28.59
C GLU A 772 -7.93 -10.88 28.29
N VAL A 773 -8.25 -10.47 27.06
CA VAL A 773 -8.34 -9.04 26.68
C VAL A 773 -9.35 -8.33 27.58
N ASP A 774 -10.56 -8.87 27.72
CA ASP A 774 -11.60 -8.31 28.59
C ASP A 774 -11.13 -8.23 30.05
N ALA A 775 -10.43 -9.26 30.54
CA ALA A 775 -9.90 -9.27 31.89
C ALA A 775 -8.89 -8.15 32.13
N LEU A 776 -7.97 -7.90 31.19
CA LEU A 776 -7.01 -6.81 31.30
C LEU A 776 -7.67 -5.43 31.15
N TYR A 777 -8.62 -5.27 30.22
CA TYR A 777 -9.24 -3.97 29.95
C TYR A 777 -10.02 -3.41 31.16
N ARG A 778 -10.49 -4.28 32.06
CA ARG A 778 -11.09 -3.86 33.34
C ARG A 778 -10.11 -3.08 34.24
N ASP A 779 -8.81 -3.35 34.13
CA ASP A 779 -7.77 -2.55 34.78
C ASP A 779 -7.22 -1.52 33.79
N ALA A 780 -7.82 -0.33 33.81
CA ALA A 780 -7.48 0.73 32.87
C ALA A 780 -6.04 1.26 33.02
N ASP A 781 -5.43 1.16 34.21
CA ASP A 781 -4.05 1.58 34.42
C ASP A 781 -3.08 0.51 33.94
N ALA A 782 -3.34 -0.78 34.21
CA ALA A 782 -2.56 -1.88 33.65
C ALA A 782 -2.62 -1.88 32.12
N TRP A 783 -3.81 -1.71 31.52
CA TRP A 783 -3.97 -1.59 30.07
C TRP A 783 -3.11 -0.44 29.50
N ALA A 784 -3.21 0.74 30.11
CA ALA A 784 -2.47 1.92 29.65
C ALA A 784 -0.95 1.74 29.77
N ARG A 785 -0.45 1.09 30.82
CA ARG A 785 0.97 0.74 30.93
C ARG A 785 1.43 -0.12 29.76
N LYS A 786 0.69 -1.19 29.45
CA LYS A 786 1.02 -2.07 28.31
C LYS A 786 0.94 -1.34 26.96
N ALA A 787 -0.02 -0.44 26.80
CA ALA A 787 -0.15 0.39 25.60
C ALA A 787 1.03 1.35 25.43
N ILE A 788 1.52 1.97 26.52
CA ILE A 788 2.72 2.81 26.51
C ILE A 788 3.96 1.98 26.14
N LEU A 789 4.09 0.78 26.71
CA LEU A 789 5.20 -0.13 26.38
C LEU A 789 5.17 -0.59 24.92
N ASN A 790 3.97 -0.78 24.33
CA ASN A 790 3.84 -0.99 22.89
C ASN A 790 4.43 0.18 22.12
N VAL A 791 3.97 1.42 22.37
CA VAL A 791 4.50 2.62 21.69
C VAL A 791 6.03 2.71 21.85
N ALA A 792 6.54 2.44 23.04
CA ALA A 792 7.97 2.47 23.33
C ALA A 792 8.77 1.40 22.55
N GLY A 793 8.16 0.26 22.26
CA GLY A 793 8.75 -0.84 21.48
C GLY A 793 8.66 -0.66 19.97
N MET A 794 8.01 0.40 19.45
CA MET A 794 7.77 0.52 18.01
C MET A 794 8.91 1.13 17.19
N GLY A 795 10.04 1.49 17.80
CA GLY A 795 11.16 2.15 17.12
C GLY A 795 11.66 1.42 15.87
N ALA A 796 11.77 0.09 15.93
CA ALA A 796 12.27 -0.76 14.84
C ALA A 796 11.37 -0.76 13.59
N PHE A 797 10.12 -0.32 13.70
CA PHE A 797 9.13 -0.33 12.62
C PHE A 797 9.00 1.00 11.88
N SER A 798 9.96 1.92 12.08
CA SER A 798 10.08 3.10 11.22
C SER A 798 10.47 2.69 9.80
N SER A 799 9.78 3.22 8.80
CA SER A 799 10.21 3.07 7.40
C SER A 799 11.56 3.74 7.10
N ASP A 800 12.04 4.65 7.95
CA ASP A 800 13.40 5.20 7.82
C ASP A 800 14.46 4.12 8.03
N ARG A 801 14.26 3.24 9.03
CA ARG A 801 15.15 2.12 9.28
C ARG A 801 15.19 1.19 8.06
N THR A 802 14.01 0.82 7.57
CA THR A 802 13.89 -0.01 6.36
C THR A 802 14.61 0.64 5.17
N ILE A 803 14.36 1.92 4.88
CA ILE A 803 15.02 2.61 3.76
C ILE A 803 16.52 2.77 3.95
N ALA A 804 17.00 2.99 5.17
CA ALA A 804 18.43 3.03 5.44
C ALA A 804 19.11 1.69 5.13
N GLU A 805 18.49 0.56 5.51
CA GLU A 805 18.96 -0.79 5.18
C GLU A 805 18.93 -1.04 3.66
N TYR A 806 17.85 -0.68 2.97
CA TYR A 806 17.79 -0.78 1.50
C TYR A 806 18.88 0.06 0.82
N ALA A 807 19.06 1.31 1.26
CA ALA A 807 20.04 2.23 0.70
C ALA A 807 21.47 1.73 0.90
N HIS A 808 21.77 1.13 2.05
CA HIS A 808 23.08 0.58 2.38
C HIS A 808 23.35 -0.77 1.69
N ASP A 809 22.48 -1.76 1.91
CA ASP A 809 22.76 -3.16 1.56
C ASP A 809 22.49 -3.46 0.08
N ILE A 810 21.44 -2.86 -0.49
CA ILE A 810 20.92 -3.21 -1.82
C ILE A 810 21.29 -2.12 -2.83
N TRP A 811 20.75 -0.92 -2.64
CA TRP A 811 20.89 0.15 -3.65
C TRP A 811 22.29 0.75 -3.67
N ARG A 812 23.01 0.69 -2.54
CA ARG A 812 24.34 1.29 -2.33
C ARG A 812 24.37 2.75 -2.73
N THR A 813 23.38 3.50 -2.25
CA THR A 813 23.22 4.93 -2.53
C THR A 813 23.56 5.78 -1.31
N LYS A 814 24.02 7.01 -1.54
CA LYS A 814 24.37 7.98 -0.50
C LYS A 814 23.38 9.14 -0.53
N PRO A 815 23.07 9.75 0.63
CA PRO A 815 22.23 10.94 0.66
C PRO A 815 22.79 12.07 -0.21
N VAL A 816 21.90 12.82 -0.87
CA VAL A 816 22.29 14.05 -1.58
C VAL A 816 22.77 15.10 -0.57
N VAL A 817 23.92 15.72 -0.85
CA VAL A 817 24.42 16.81 -0.02
C VAL A 817 23.78 18.11 -0.49
N LEU A 818 23.00 18.76 0.38
CA LEU A 818 22.44 20.08 0.12
C LEU A 818 23.28 21.13 0.87
N GLY A 819 23.48 22.30 0.27
CA GLY A 819 24.10 23.43 0.98
C GLY A 819 23.31 23.74 2.26
N LYS A 820 23.99 24.23 3.31
CA LYS A 820 23.30 24.63 4.54
C LYS A 820 22.20 25.62 4.17
N ALA A 821 20.96 25.36 4.62
CA ALA A 821 19.89 26.33 4.54
C ALA A 821 20.37 27.59 5.27
N GLY A 822 20.35 28.73 4.57
CA GLY A 822 20.59 30.04 5.16
C GLY A 822 19.53 30.40 6.17
#